data_AF-D5U814-F1
#
_entry.id   AF-D5U814-F1
#
_cell.length_a   1.000
_cell.length_b   1.000
_cell.length_c   1.000
_cell.angle_alpha   90.00
_cell.angle_beta   90.00
_cell.angle_gamma   90.00
#
_symmetry.space_group_name_H-M   'P 1'
#
loop_
_entity.id
_entity.type
_entity.pdbx_description
1 polymer ?
#
loop_
_entity_poly.entity_id
_entity_poly.type
_entity_poly.pdbx_seq_one_letter_code
_entity_poly.pdbx_strand_id
1 'polypeptide(L)'
;MKKTYLLFLVIISMFMMSCGGHFFNPRYYYNKSSSTSTLEDGTPADVDLGIAEVPTDQDPFLNGQWNSIDYQFDGSKILEFLFAASFDGNNVPVYTFFKDGTVWTLSDAATAENKYKAQDGANKAQGYSISDATFYRYDYKNPLIAPENSYNKSERMKRFVFYRLVGNAVVVPLNNYLIAVDTYSKLVFAYGKITKTGSTMGQAYPTAFEAVELHGEKRPFYEYDPIGFMAYDASSDSLKLTLYREYQNEMAKDANAYFPQVHDASRGIAYYDGPASAGRSPYYMVNIDDIDPQTILDQLKGKTYGARDRLTLYTYKFSEDGKTLTVTKDHFYDGQTTTQYTCDASKAVGATSLKYGDLTVTGLGTYDKIKDGTREYILNYQDNGPAFIDRVAGKTYKASDGSYEYKFSPDGNTLYEYKSGKLDATYTFSAEYKDSDKAEYKEGSLAYWGLKLANTKGNKDDTLYWSLGSSPFAGATSAISYHEGYLNINIASGNFVENVKGKTYKFRDYSEYDLSNPLPNEYQATGKSLTLYTYEFTPNGQTLNISEQVWRGETKTTSYTFKSGGDKSAEYEHDGTVIEFSIKYDNETLYRGDQAVGSTSFKDEGPIFLDRVRDNPTFEYDGNTYIFKDDGKTIEWNGNTWTLYRYDNESEYKYRAVYVKVNNMWFDNYYGVELTSNDDIIKSTPASTEGTIQWWFLGDEGYRK
;
A
#
# COMPACT_ATOMS: atom_id res chain seq x y z
N MET A 1 23.63 -5.74 94.87
CA MET A 1 23.41 -6.03 93.44
C MET A 1 24.75 -6.53 92.88
N LYS A 2 25.06 -7.83 93.01
CA LYS A 2 24.96 -8.92 92.00
C LYS A 2 25.69 -8.53 90.69
N LYS A 3 27.00 -8.81 90.55
CA LYS A 3 27.67 -10.09 90.13
C LYS A 3 27.75 -10.27 88.60
N THR A 4 28.97 -10.08 88.08
CA THR A 4 29.76 -10.94 87.15
C THR A 4 29.17 -11.44 85.82
N TYR A 5 29.92 -11.13 84.73
CA TYR A 5 30.50 -12.00 83.67
C TYR A 5 29.74 -13.26 83.16
N LEU A 6 30.03 -13.59 81.88
CA LEU A 6 29.49 -14.64 80.99
C LEU A 6 28.23 -14.16 80.23
N LEU A 7 28.22 -13.99 78.91
CA LEU A 7 28.61 -15.02 77.94
C LEU A 7 28.91 -14.35 76.57
N PHE A 8 30.11 -13.78 76.43
CA PHE A 8 30.66 -13.27 75.17
C PHE A 8 31.74 -14.22 74.60
N LEU A 9 31.71 -15.53 74.93
CA LEU A 9 32.86 -16.41 74.70
C LEU A 9 32.51 -17.90 74.56
N VAL A 10 31.49 -18.24 73.78
CA VAL A 10 31.21 -19.60 73.24
C VAL A 10 30.34 -19.32 72.00
N ILE A 11 30.78 -19.22 70.74
CA ILE A 11 31.42 -20.21 69.87
C ILE A 11 32.08 -19.42 68.71
N ILE A 12 33.35 -19.04 68.88
CA ILE A 12 34.32 -18.93 67.78
C ILE A 12 35.41 -19.93 68.13
N SER A 13 35.28 -21.16 67.64
CA SER A 13 36.38 -22.12 67.41
C SER A 13 35.82 -23.53 67.17
N MET A 14 35.37 -23.78 65.95
CA MET A 14 35.67 -25.06 65.30
C MET A 14 36.26 -24.71 63.93
N PHE A 15 37.59 -24.62 63.91
CA PHE A 15 38.46 -25.61 63.27
C PHE A 15 38.54 -25.46 61.76
N MET A 16 39.65 -24.83 61.34
CA MET A 16 40.31 -25.14 60.09
C MET A 16 40.71 -26.63 60.05
N MET A 17 40.54 -27.27 58.88
CA MET A 17 41.52 -28.13 58.20
C MET A 17 40.83 -29.02 57.16
N SER A 18 41.23 -28.87 55.89
CA SER A 18 41.54 -29.94 54.92
C SER A 18 41.61 -29.31 53.51
N CYS A 19 42.81 -29.04 52.98
CA CYS A 19 43.48 -29.77 51.87
C CYS A 19 42.70 -29.67 50.54
N GLY A 20 43.20 -29.23 49.39
CA GLY A 20 44.49 -28.77 48.86
C GLY A 20 44.16 -28.18 47.47
N GLY A 21 44.89 -27.21 46.92
CA GLY A 21 46.20 -27.35 46.31
C GLY A 21 46.29 -26.33 45.16
N HIS A 22 47.32 -25.50 45.17
CA HIS A 22 47.75 -24.72 44.01
C HIS A 22 48.30 -25.67 42.94
N PHE A 23 47.83 -25.59 41.69
CA PHE A 23 48.65 -25.65 40.47
C PHE A 23 47.82 -25.24 39.24
N PHE A 24 48.23 -24.14 38.62
CA PHE A 24 48.24 -23.83 37.18
C PHE A 24 47.12 -24.33 36.22
N ASN A 25 46.34 -23.34 35.77
CA ASN A 25 45.85 -23.02 34.41
C ASN A 25 45.36 -24.16 33.47
N PRO A 26 44.11 -24.03 32.98
CA PRO A 26 43.94 -24.06 31.53
C PRO A 26 43.03 -22.94 31.02
N ARG A 27 43.56 -22.24 30.02
CA ARG A 27 42.81 -21.65 28.92
C ARG A 27 41.67 -22.61 28.49
N TYR A 28 40.53 -21.99 28.19
CA TYR A 28 39.45 -22.43 27.30
C TYR A 28 38.21 -23.15 27.88
N TYR A 29 37.09 -22.47 27.58
CA TYR A 29 35.68 -22.88 27.43
C TYR A 29 34.75 -22.97 28.65
N TYR A 30 33.86 -21.97 28.73
CA TYR A 30 32.40 -21.99 29.02
C TYR A 30 31.87 -23.31 29.64
N ASN A 31 31.08 -23.32 30.72
CA ASN A 31 29.81 -22.62 30.87
C ASN A 31 29.30 -22.73 32.32
N LYS A 32 28.45 -21.78 32.70
CA LYS A 32 27.43 -21.79 33.76
C LYS A 32 27.79 -21.50 35.24
N SER A 33 27.11 -20.43 35.68
CA SER A 33 26.41 -20.23 36.95
C SER A 33 27.25 -20.20 38.24
N SER A 34 27.37 -19.02 38.84
CA SER A 34 26.41 -18.58 39.84
C SER A 34 26.79 -17.22 40.41
N SER A 35 25.74 -16.46 40.66
CA SER A 35 25.65 -15.15 41.30
C SER A 35 26.54 -14.95 42.53
N THR A 36 27.12 -13.75 42.64
CA THR A 36 27.21 -13.05 43.92
C THR A 36 26.92 -11.57 43.70
N SER A 37 26.02 -11.07 44.54
CA SER A 37 25.29 -9.81 44.48
C SER A 37 26.11 -8.58 44.88
N THR A 38 25.98 -7.51 44.10
CA THR A 38 26.00 -6.12 44.55
C THR A 38 24.95 -5.32 43.77
N LEU A 39 24.30 -4.38 44.44
CA LEU A 39 23.19 -3.55 43.96
C LEU A 39 23.57 -2.74 42.71
N GLU A 40 23.12 -3.11 41.52
CA GLU A 40 23.20 -2.28 40.31
C GLU A 40 22.00 -2.52 39.38
N ASP A 41 21.63 -1.46 38.65
CA ASP A 41 20.53 -1.32 37.70
C ASP A 41 20.47 -2.51 36.70
N GLY A 42 19.26 -2.93 36.32
CA GLY A 42 19.02 -4.14 35.54
C GLY A 42 19.78 -4.14 34.21
N THR A 43 20.85 -4.93 34.11
CA THR A 43 21.59 -5.11 32.85
C THR A 43 20.67 -5.70 31.77
N PRO A 44 20.62 -5.14 30.56
CA PRO A 44 19.83 -5.66 29.46
C PRO A 44 20.15 -7.13 29.15
N ALA A 45 19.12 -7.92 28.84
CA ALA A 45 19.30 -9.35 28.59
C ALA A 45 19.86 -9.63 27.18
N ASP A 46 20.76 -10.61 27.06
CA ASP A 46 21.16 -11.19 25.78
C ASP A 46 20.25 -12.38 25.48
N VAL A 47 19.44 -12.28 24.42
CA VAL A 47 18.36 -13.23 24.11
C VAL A 47 18.44 -13.63 22.64
N ASP A 48 18.56 -14.93 22.38
CA ASP A 48 18.36 -15.48 21.03
C ASP A 48 16.87 -15.81 20.86
N LEU A 49 16.16 -14.94 20.13
CA LEU A 49 14.71 -15.06 19.91
C LEU A 49 14.34 -15.98 18.74
N GLY A 50 15.33 -16.56 18.03
CA GLY A 50 15.08 -17.57 17.00
C GLY A 50 14.03 -17.17 15.96
N ILE A 51 14.06 -15.92 15.49
CA ILE A 51 13.09 -15.42 14.49
C ILE A 51 13.25 -16.26 13.22
N ALA A 52 12.31 -17.17 12.98
CA ALA A 52 12.31 -18.02 11.80
C ALA A 52 12.17 -17.18 10.52
N GLU A 53 12.84 -17.58 9.45
CA GLU A 53 12.57 -17.03 8.11
C GLU A 53 11.13 -17.35 7.75
N VAL A 54 10.30 -16.31 7.64
CA VAL A 54 8.92 -16.42 7.19
C VAL A 54 8.88 -16.10 5.70
N PRO A 55 8.20 -16.91 4.87
CA PRO A 55 8.00 -16.61 3.46
C PRO A 55 7.49 -15.19 3.25
N THR A 56 7.95 -14.52 2.19
CA THR A 56 7.67 -13.09 1.97
C THR A 56 6.19 -12.76 1.83
N ASP A 57 5.38 -13.70 1.32
CA ASP A 57 3.92 -13.63 1.19
C ASP A 57 3.18 -13.86 2.52
N GLN A 58 3.88 -14.38 3.53
CA GLN A 58 3.35 -14.69 4.85
C GLN A 58 3.88 -13.76 5.94
N ASP A 59 4.90 -12.94 5.66
CA ASP A 59 5.46 -12.01 6.64
C ASP A 59 4.48 -10.85 6.90
N PRO A 60 3.92 -10.70 8.12
CA PRO A 60 3.00 -9.62 8.44
C PRO A 60 3.66 -8.24 8.46
N PHE A 61 4.99 -8.16 8.42
CA PHE A 61 5.74 -6.91 8.25
C PHE A 61 5.87 -6.49 6.77
N LEU A 62 5.55 -7.39 5.83
CA LEU A 62 5.52 -7.11 4.40
C LEU A 62 4.09 -7.04 3.85
N ASN A 63 3.16 -7.77 4.48
CA ASN A 63 1.79 -7.92 4.02
C ASN A 63 0.80 -7.28 5.01
N GLY A 64 0.08 -6.26 4.55
CA GLY A 64 -0.95 -5.57 5.34
C GLY A 64 -0.89 -4.05 5.21
N GLN A 65 -2.05 -3.40 5.32
CA GLN A 65 -2.15 -1.93 5.22
C GLN A 65 -1.40 -1.21 6.35
N TRP A 66 -1.28 -1.85 7.51
CA TRP A 66 -0.56 -1.37 8.68
C TRP A 66 0.96 -1.27 8.51
N ASN A 67 1.50 -1.72 7.38
CA ASN A 67 2.93 -1.59 7.03
C ASN A 67 3.27 -0.29 6.30
N SER A 68 2.28 0.59 6.06
CA SER A 68 2.55 1.97 5.65
C SER A 68 2.81 2.85 6.88
N ILE A 69 3.85 3.70 6.82
CA ILE A 69 4.11 4.68 7.89
C ILE A 69 2.97 5.70 8.00
N ASP A 70 2.23 5.93 6.92
CA ASP A 70 1.08 6.84 6.84
C ASP A 70 -0.26 6.15 7.18
N TYR A 71 -0.23 4.87 7.56
CA TYR A 71 -1.44 4.17 7.95
C TYR A 71 -2.09 4.86 9.16
N GLN A 72 -3.36 5.22 9.01
CA GLN A 72 -4.15 6.12 9.89
C GLN A 72 -3.67 7.58 9.92
N PHE A 73 -2.37 7.80 10.12
CA PHE A 73 -1.71 9.10 10.05
C PHE A 73 -0.19 8.91 9.89
N ASP A 74 0.56 9.97 9.61
CA ASP A 74 2.03 9.91 9.54
C ASP A 74 2.65 9.52 10.90
N GLY A 75 3.26 8.32 10.94
CA GLY A 75 3.95 7.77 12.09
C GLY A 75 5.06 8.63 12.67
N SER A 76 5.71 9.45 11.84
CA SER A 76 6.79 10.34 12.27
C SER A 76 6.29 11.35 13.31
N LYS A 77 4.98 11.69 13.29
CA LYS A 77 4.36 12.58 14.28
C LYS A 77 4.53 12.09 15.70
N ILE A 78 4.55 10.78 15.95
CA ILE A 78 4.74 10.23 17.31
C ILE A 78 6.06 10.70 17.92
N LEU A 79 7.10 10.87 17.10
CA LEU A 79 8.44 11.29 17.55
C LEU A 79 8.52 12.78 17.90
N GLU A 80 7.55 13.59 17.47
CA GLU A 80 7.51 15.03 17.74
C GLU A 80 6.95 15.37 19.13
N PHE A 81 6.21 14.45 19.76
CA PHE A 81 5.54 14.70 21.03
C PHE A 81 6.37 14.21 22.21
N LEU A 82 6.24 14.92 23.33
CA LEU A 82 6.66 14.41 24.63
C LEU A 82 5.63 13.42 25.14
N PHE A 83 6.09 12.57 26.05
CA PHE A 83 5.27 11.53 26.66
C PHE A 83 5.30 11.69 28.18
N ALA A 84 4.12 11.69 28.79
CA ALA A 84 3.93 11.64 30.22
C ALA A 84 3.00 10.49 30.61
N ALA A 85 3.14 10.04 31.86
CA ALA A 85 2.31 9.00 32.44
C ALA A 85 1.93 9.34 33.88
N SER A 86 0.66 9.15 34.19
CA SER A 86 0.11 9.11 35.55
C SER A 86 -0.56 7.76 35.80
N PHE A 87 -0.95 7.47 37.04
CA PHE A 87 -1.61 6.23 37.42
C PHE A 87 -2.86 6.53 38.24
N ASP A 88 -3.98 5.94 37.86
CA ASP A 88 -5.25 6.12 38.55
C ASP A 88 -5.30 5.38 39.90
N GLY A 89 -6.46 5.41 40.57
CA GLY A 89 -6.65 4.76 41.88
C GLY A 89 -6.49 3.23 41.85
N ASN A 90 -6.58 2.60 40.67
CA ASN A 90 -6.40 1.17 40.46
C ASN A 90 -5.03 0.84 39.84
N ASN A 91 -4.10 1.81 39.80
CA ASN A 91 -2.81 1.72 39.12
C ASN A 91 -2.89 1.50 37.60
N VAL A 92 -4.04 1.80 36.98
CA VAL A 92 -4.15 1.80 35.52
C VAL A 92 -3.41 3.05 34.99
N PRO A 93 -2.48 2.91 34.05
CA PRO A 93 -1.76 4.04 33.49
C PRO A 93 -2.67 4.97 32.69
N VAL A 94 -2.43 6.27 32.83
CA VAL A 94 -3.01 7.34 32.03
C VAL A 94 -1.88 8.01 31.27
N TYR A 95 -1.84 7.76 29.97
CA TYR A 95 -0.80 8.26 29.08
C TYR A 95 -1.21 9.58 28.44
N THR A 96 -0.25 10.50 28.29
CA THR A 96 -0.49 11.81 27.67
C THR A 96 0.65 12.14 26.73
N PHE A 97 0.30 12.57 25.52
CA PHE A 97 1.23 13.08 24.53
C PHE A 97 1.00 14.58 24.36
N PHE A 98 2.06 15.38 24.39
CA PHE A 98 1.93 16.84 24.39
C PHE A 98 3.16 17.55 23.81
N LYS A 99 2.98 18.84 23.50
CA LYS A 99 4.04 19.78 23.08
C LYS A 99 3.95 21.01 24.00
N ASP A 100 5.04 21.34 24.69
CA ASP A 100 5.12 22.51 25.60
C ASP A 100 6.41 23.33 25.46
N GLY A 101 7.19 23.07 24.41
CA GLY A 101 8.51 23.68 24.18
C GLY A 101 9.68 22.91 24.82
N THR A 102 9.43 21.93 25.69
CA THR A 102 10.45 20.99 26.14
C THR A 102 10.79 20.01 25.01
N VAL A 103 12.03 19.53 24.98
CA VAL A 103 12.52 18.61 23.93
C VAL A 103 13.17 17.38 24.53
N TRP A 104 13.11 16.27 23.80
CA TRP A 104 13.88 15.08 24.07
C TRP A 104 15.38 15.37 23.92
N THR A 105 16.19 14.88 24.86
CA THR A 105 17.66 15.01 24.80
C THR A 105 18.31 13.64 24.76
N LEU A 106 19.18 13.39 23.78
CA LEU A 106 19.90 12.13 23.66
C LEU A 106 20.78 11.92 24.90
N SER A 107 20.58 10.81 25.61
CA SER A 107 21.34 10.44 26.80
C SER A 107 22.22 9.22 26.61
N ASP A 108 21.87 8.29 25.72
CA ASP A 108 22.71 7.16 25.34
C ASP A 108 22.49 6.75 23.87
N ALA A 109 23.53 6.88 23.06
CA ALA A 109 23.49 6.53 21.64
C ALA A 109 23.42 5.02 21.38
N ALA A 110 23.93 4.19 22.29
CA ALA A 110 23.94 2.74 22.10
C ALA A 110 22.52 2.18 22.14
N THR A 111 21.74 2.57 23.14
CA THR A 111 20.32 2.22 23.34
C THR A 111 19.35 3.12 22.56
N ALA A 112 19.85 4.15 21.86
CA ALA A 112 19.03 5.22 21.27
C ALA A 112 18.10 5.88 22.31
N GLU A 113 18.59 6.02 23.54
CA GLU A 113 17.87 6.61 24.66
C GLU A 113 17.88 8.12 24.57
N ASN A 114 16.68 8.69 24.59
CA ASN A 114 16.44 10.10 24.80
C ASN A 114 15.68 10.29 26.11
N LYS A 115 15.88 11.42 26.79
CA LYS A 115 15.19 11.74 28.04
C LYS A 115 14.83 13.21 28.19
N TYR A 116 13.89 13.48 29.06
CA TYR A 116 13.66 14.81 29.63
C TYR A 116 13.19 14.70 31.08
N LYS A 117 13.45 15.75 31.87
CA LYS A 117 12.96 15.86 33.26
C LYS A 117 11.63 16.61 33.27
N ALA A 118 10.58 16.00 33.80
CA ALA A 118 9.28 16.63 33.95
C ALA A 118 9.22 17.55 35.17
N GLN A 119 8.31 18.52 35.15
CA GLN A 119 8.05 19.40 36.28
C GLN A 119 7.39 18.61 37.43
N ASP A 120 7.87 18.83 38.66
CA ASP A 120 7.30 18.20 39.85
C ASP A 120 5.81 18.52 40.01
N GLY A 121 5.02 17.51 40.34
CA GLY A 121 3.57 17.63 40.54
C GLY A 121 2.72 17.59 39.27
N ALA A 122 3.32 17.57 38.08
CA ALA A 122 2.61 17.41 36.81
C ALA A 122 2.02 16.00 36.65
N ASN A 123 2.70 14.98 37.19
CA ASN A 123 2.31 13.58 37.12
C ASN A 123 1.92 13.05 38.49
N LYS A 124 0.94 12.14 38.53
CA LYS A 124 0.42 11.59 39.78
C LYS A 124 0.33 10.08 39.75
N ALA A 125 0.57 9.44 40.88
CA ALA A 125 0.27 8.03 41.13
C ALA A 125 -0.71 7.95 42.30
N GLN A 126 -1.92 7.41 42.07
CA GLN A 126 -2.98 7.30 43.08
C GLN A 126 -3.27 8.64 43.81
N GLY A 127 -3.17 9.76 43.10
CA GLY A 127 -3.39 11.11 43.65
C GLY A 127 -2.16 11.77 44.27
N TYR A 128 -1.06 11.05 44.49
CA TYR A 128 0.21 11.61 44.97
C TYR A 128 1.09 12.08 43.81
N SER A 129 1.71 13.25 43.95
CA SER A 129 2.66 13.77 42.97
C SER A 129 3.87 12.83 42.82
N ILE A 130 4.29 12.60 41.58
CA ILE A 130 5.55 11.96 41.25
C ILE A 130 6.62 13.05 41.18
N SER A 131 7.56 13.06 42.13
CA SER A 131 8.69 13.98 42.18
C SER A 131 9.91 13.42 41.47
N ASP A 132 10.77 14.31 40.96
CA ASP A 132 11.96 13.98 40.18
C ASP A 132 11.66 13.07 38.97
N ALA A 133 10.48 13.23 38.38
CA ALA A 133 10.04 12.43 37.23
C ALA A 133 10.94 12.69 36.00
N THR A 134 11.57 11.64 35.50
CA THR A 134 12.32 11.63 34.24
C THR A 134 11.68 10.60 33.31
N PHE A 135 11.28 11.07 32.14
CA PHE A 135 10.75 10.20 31.09
C PHE A 135 11.85 9.90 30.09
N TYR A 136 11.83 8.67 29.59
CA TYR A 136 12.76 8.16 28.60
C TYR A 136 11.99 7.66 27.39
N ARG A 137 12.58 7.89 26.21
CA ARG A 137 12.14 7.40 24.91
C ARG A 137 13.30 6.68 24.24
N TYR A 138 13.10 5.43 23.84
CA TYR A 138 14.08 4.65 23.11
C TYR A 138 13.58 4.44 21.69
N ASP A 139 14.33 4.97 20.73
CA ASP A 139 13.95 4.90 19.33
C ASP A 139 14.49 3.59 18.75
N TYR A 140 13.60 2.72 18.28
CA TYR A 140 13.94 1.53 17.49
C TYR A 140 14.72 0.44 18.23
N LYS A 141 14.78 0.49 19.57
CA LYS A 141 15.48 -0.50 20.39
C LYS A 141 14.72 -0.75 21.68
N ASN A 142 14.42 -2.02 21.96
CA ASN A 142 13.83 -2.42 23.24
C ASN A 142 14.89 -2.24 24.34
N PRO A 143 14.68 -1.35 25.34
CA PRO A 143 15.68 -1.05 26.36
C PRO A 143 15.90 -2.18 27.37
N LEU A 144 15.05 -3.21 27.37
CA LEU A 144 15.20 -4.40 28.24
C LEU A 144 16.07 -5.49 27.59
N ILE A 145 16.50 -5.30 26.35
CA ILE A 145 17.34 -6.23 25.58
C ILE A 145 18.64 -5.52 25.19
N ALA A 146 19.74 -6.26 25.17
CA ALA A 146 21.05 -5.72 24.85
C ALA A 146 21.05 -4.98 23.50
N PRO A 147 21.61 -3.76 23.40
CA PRO A 147 21.57 -2.95 22.17
C PRO A 147 22.21 -3.60 20.94
N GLU A 148 23.20 -4.45 21.16
CA GLU A 148 23.95 -5.18 20.16
C GLU A 148 23.32 -6.51 19.75
N ASN A 149 22.27 -6.94 20.45
CA ASN A 149 21.54 -8.16 20.13
C ASN A 149 20.90 -8.07 18.73
N SER A 150 20.82 -9.19 18.02
CA SER A 150 20.27 -9.26 16.66
C SER A 150 18.83 -8.77 16.58
N TYR A 151 18.03 -8.98 17.63
CA TYR A 151 16.66 -8.50 17.71
C TYR A 151 16.56 -6.97 17.61
N ASN A 152 17.38 -6.26 18.40
CA ASN A 152 17.48 -4.79 18.37
C ASN A 152 18.15 -4.25 17.10
N LYS A 153 18.76 -5.11 16.27
CA LYS A 153 19.33 -4.76 14.96
C LYS A 153 18.39 -5.09 13.80
N SER A 154 17.24 -5.72 14.06
CA SER A 154 16.31 -6.12 13.00
C SER A 154 15.61 -4.91 12.36
N GLU A 155 15.30 -5.00 11.07
CA GLU A 155 14.50 -3.98 10.38
C GLU A 155 13.09 -3.84 10.98
N ARG A 156 12.53 -4.95 11.51
CA ARG A 156 11.25 -4.94 12.22
C ARG A 156 11.26 -3.99 13.42
N MET A 157 12.39 -3.90 14.13
CA MET A 157 12.51 -3.05 15.32
C MET A 157 12.50 -1.55 15.00
N LYS A 158 12.85 -1.15 13.77
CA LYS A 158 12.86 0.27 13.32
C LYS A 158 11.47 0.92 13.26
N ARG A 159 10.43 0.20 13.64
CA ARG A 159 9.06 0.71 13.70
C ARG A 159 8.66 1.15 15.09
N PHE A 160 9.34 0.68 16.13
CA PHE A 160 8.86 0.79 17.51
C PHE A 160 9.59 1.86 18.31
N VAL A 161 8.83 2.55 19.16
CA VAL A 161 9.33 3.56 20.09
C VAL A 161 8.90 3.17 21.51
N PHE A 162 9.85 3.07 22.43
CA PHE A 162 9.62 2.54 23.77
C PHE A 162 9.68 3.66 24.81
N TYR A 163 8.78 3.60 25.80
CA TYR A 163 8.68 4.63 26.85
C TYR A 163 8.90 4.05 28.24
N ARG A 164 9.62 4.80 29.10
CA ARG A 164 9.92 4.45 30.49
C ARG A 164 9.83 5.69 31.38
N LEU A 165 9.42 5.50 32.63
CA LEU A 165 9.35 6.53 33.67
C LEU A 165 10.22 6.15 34.87
N VAL A 166 11.09 7.07 35.29
CA VAL A 166 11.81 7.01 36.57
C VAL A 166 11.39 8.20 37.44
N GLY A 167 11.13 7.98 38.73
CA GLY A 167 10.76 9.06 39.65
C GLY A 167 10.48 8.55 41.05
N ASN A 168 9.85 9.37 41.90
CA ASN A 168 9.48 8.99 43.26
C ASN A 168 8.04 9.39 43.56
N ALA A 169 7.23 8.48 44.08
CA ALA A 169 5.91 8.79 44.63
C ALA A 169 5.94 8.64 46.16
N VAL A 170 5.92 9.77 46.87
CA VAL A 170 6.08 9.83 48.34
C VAL A 170 7.43 9.25 48.80
N VAL A 171 7.49 7.94 49.09
CA VAL A 171 8.71 7.20 49.51
C VAL A 171 8.97 5.98 48.62
N VAL A 172 8.17 5.81 47.56
CA VAL A 172 8.24 4.67 46.64
C VAL A 172 9.02 5.09 45.40
N PRO A 173 10.20 4.49 45.14
CA PRO A 173 10.91 4.70 43.88
C PRO A 173 10.13 4.04 42.74
N LEU A 174 9.95 4.78 41.65
CA LEU A 174 9.29 4.33 40.43
C LEU A 174 10.34 4.13 39.35
N ASN A 175 10.31 2.97 38.70
CA ASN A 175 11.09 2.65 37.51
C ASN A 175 10.25 1.75 36.59
N ASN A 176 9.33 2.36 35.85
CA ASN A 176 8.31 1.64 35.10
C ASN A 176 8.63 1.64 33.60
N TYR A 177 8.66 0.45 33.01
CA TYR A 177 8.72 0.25 31.57
C TYR A 177 7.28 0.17 31.06
N LEU A 178 6.83 1.17 30.29
CA LEU A 178 5.42 1.48 30.14
C LEU A 178 4.83 0.86 28.88
N ILE A 179 5.15 1.41 27.72
CA ILE A 179 4.57 1.01 26.44
C ILE A 179 5.59 1.07 25.30
N ALA A 180 5.35 0.26 24.29
CA ALA A 180 5.97 0.35 22.98
C ALA A 180 4.91 0.79 21.98
N VAL A 181 5.20 1.81 21.18
CA VAL A 181 4.30 2.33 20.14
C VAL A 181 4.88 1.97 18.79
N ASP A 182 4.10 1.32 17.93
CA ASP A 182 4.45 1.11 16.54
C ASP A 182 4.10 2.36 15.70
N THR A 183 5.11 2.98 15.12
CA THR A 183 4.95 4.17 14.26
C THR A 183 4.19 3.88 12.98
N TYR A 184 4.08 2.63 12.54
CA TYR A 184 3.39 2.26 11.32
C TYR A 184 1.94 1.86 11.60
N SER A 185 1.71 0.78 12.35
CA SER A 185 0.34 0.34 12.67
C SER A 185 -0.40 1.30 13.58
N LYS A 186 0.32 2.14 14.36
CA LYS A 186 -0.24 3.00 15.42
C LYS A 186 -0.76 2.21 16.63
N LEU A 187 -0.54 0.90 16.67
CA LEU A 187 -0.86 0.07 17.82
C LEU A 187 0.16 0.25 18.94
N VAL A 188 -0.32 0.06 20.16
CA VAL A 188 0.45 0.17 21.39
C VAL A 188 0.54 -1.19 22.03
N PHE A 189 1.73 -1.57 22.47
CA PHE A 189 2.04 -2.87 23.04
C PHE A 189 2.69 -2.73 24.42
N ALA A 190 2.48 -3.73 25.27
CA ALA A 190 3.26 -3.90 26.49
C ALA A 190 4.54 -4.68 26.18
N TYR A 191 5.70 -4.19 26.61
CA TYR A 191 7.01 -4.79 26.31
C TYR A 191 7.82 -5.18 27.57
N GLY A 192 7.40 -4.73 28.75
CA GLY A 192 8.02 -5.06 30.02
C GLY A 192 7.11 -5.92 30.90
N LYS A 193 7.67 -6.97 31.49
CA LYS A 193 7.02 -7.77 32.53
C LYS A 193 7.56 -7.38 33.91
N ILE A 194 6.67 -7.16 34.86
CA ILE A 194 7.05 -6.98 36.27
C ILE A 194 7.54 -8.33 36.83
N THR A 195 8.78 -8.38 37.30
CA THR A 195 9.39 -9.61 37.86
C THR A 195 9.57 -9.56 39.36
N LYS A 196 9.60 -8.35 39.95
CA LYS A 196 9.66 -8.15 41.40
C LYS A 196 8.77 -6.98 41.80
N THR A 197 8.17 -7.11 42.98
CA THR A 197 7.39 -6.05 43.62
C THR A 197 7.96 -5.74 45.00
N GLY A 198 7.94 -4.46 45.36
CA GLY A 198 8.10 -3.99 46.73
C GLY A 198 6.74 -3.77 47.37
N SER A 199 6.72 -3.55 48.69
CA SER A 199 5.50 -3.12 49.39
C SER A 199 5.81 -1.97 50.34
N THR A 200 4.95 -0.96 50.36
CA THR A 200 5.01 0.15 51.32
C THR A 200 3.60 0.58 51.67
N MET A 201 3.32 0.72 52.97
CA MET A 201 1.97 1.01 53.50
C MET A 201 0.86 0.07 52.97
N GLY A 202 1.19 -1.20 52.75
CA GLY A 202 0.24 -2.22 52.27
C GLY A 202 -0.06 -2.17 50.77
N GLN A 203 0.56 -1.26 50.01
CA GLN A 203 0.45 -1.19 48.55
C GLN A 203 1.68 -1.82 47.90
N ALA A 204 1.45 -2.71 46.93
CA ALA A 204 2.51 -3.33 46.14
C ALA A 204 2.85 -2.45 44.92
N TYR A 205 4.14 -2.31 44.63
CA TYR A 205 4.64 -1.55 43.49
C TYR A 205 5.77 -2.31 42.78
N PRO A 206 5.94 -2.14 41.47
CA PRO A 206 6.98 -2.85 40.73
C PRO A 206 8.38 -2.30 41.05
N THR A 207 9.34 -3.20 41.22
CA THR A 207 10.75 -2.88 41.52
C THR A 207 11.74 -3.45 40.51
N ALA A 208 11.32 -4.40 39.68
CA ALA A 208 12.14 -4.93 38.59
C ALA A 208 11.25 -5.32 37.40
N PHE A 209 11.81 -5.13 36.20
CA PHE A 209 11.21 -5.49 34.94
C PHE A 209 12.17 -6.33 34.11
N GLU A 210 11.63 -7.25 33.33
CA GLU A 210 12.35 -7.99 32.28
C GLU A 210 11.54 -7.91 30.98
N ALA A 211 12.21 -8.14 29.84
CA ALA A 211 11.57 -8.15 28.53
C ALA A 211 10.48 -9.23 28.47
N VAL A 212 9.28 -8.92 27.94
CA VAL A 212 8.18 -9.90 27.87
C VAL A 212 8.54 -11.15 27.07
N GLU A 213 9.47 -11.01 26.12
CA GLU A 213 10.01 -12.07 25.29
C GLU A 213 10.70 -13.19 26.09
N LEU A 214 11.10 -12.92 27.33
CA LEU A 214 11.70 -13.92 28.23
C LEU A 214 10.67 -14.76 28.99
N HIS A 215 9.39 -14.47 28.84
CA HIS A 215 8.32 -15.02 29.67
C HIS A 215 7.11 -15.48 28.85
N GLY A 216 6.22 -16.22 29.51
CA GLY A 216 5.02 -16.75 28.87
C GLY A 216 5.39 -17.65 27.69
N GLU A 217 4.76 -17.39 26.54
CA GLU A 217 5.03 -18.08 25.27
C GLU A 217 6.36 -17.68 24.61
N LYS A 218 7.12 -16.74 25.20
CA LYS A 218 8.41 -16.26 24.69
C LYS A 218 8.35 -15.72 23.27
N ARG A 219 7.29 -14.99 22.97
CA ARG A 219 7.09 -14.34 21.67
C ARG A 219 7.66 -12.92 21.70
N PRO A 220 8.05 -12.37 20.54
CA PRO A 220 8.26 -10.93 20.40
C PRO A 220 7.08 -10.14 20.96
N PHE A 221 7.34 -9.03 21.65
CA PHE A 221 6.28 -8.26 22.34
C PHE A 221 5.13 -7.84 21.41
N TYR A 222 5.46 -7.56 20.15
CA TYR A 222 4.52 -7.12 19.13
C TYR A 222 3.62 -8.24 18.60
N GLU A 223 3.86 -9.51 18.95
CA GLU A 223 2.96 -10.61 18.58
C GLU A 223 1.82 -10.81 19.58
N TYR A 224 1.94 -10.28 20.80
CA TYR A 224 0.84 -10.26 21.77
C TYR A 224 -0.22 -9.23 21.39
N ASP A 225 -1.43 -9.39 21.92
CA ASP A 225 -2.52 -8.48 21.64
C ASP A 225 -2.15 -7.03 22.04
N PRO A 226 -2.39 -6.04 21.16
CA PRO A 226 -2.13 -4.65 21.47
C PRO A 226 -3.03 -4.18 22.61
N ILE A 227 -2.50 -3.29 23.44
CA ILE A 227 -3.19 -2.74 24.61
C ILE A 227 -3.96 -1.46 24.30
N GLY A 228 -3.74 -0.88 23.12
CA GLY A 228 -4.39 0.35 22.67
C GLY A 228 -3.89 0.79 21.30
N PHE A 229 -4.29 2.00 20.92
CA PHE A 229 -3.88 2.62 19.66
C PHE A 229 -3.68 4.13 19.81
N MET A 230 -2.90 4.69 18.90
CA MET A 230 -2.69 6.13 18.74
C MET A 230 -3.67 6.68 17.70
N ALA A 231 -4.17 7.89 17.96
CA ALA A 231 -4.91 8.70 17.01
C ALA A 231 -4.30 10.10 16.97
N TYR A 232 -4.28 10.70 15.78
CA TYR A 232 -3.80 12.05 15.56
C TYR A 232 -4.93 12.92 15.04
N ASP A 233 -5.11 14.09 15.65
CA ASP A 233 -6.00 15.14 15.16
C ASP A 233 -5.16 16.26 14.53
N ALA A 234 -5.19 16.31 13.20
CA ALA A 234 -4.45 17.30 12.43
C ALA A 234 -4.93 18.74 12.67
N SER A 235 -6.19 18.94 13.08
CA SER A 235 -6.74 20.29 13.30
C SER A 235 -6.19 20.94 14.56
N SER A 236 -5.86 20.12 15.56
CA SER A 236 -5.36 20.56 16.86
C SER A 236 -3.88 20.22 17.11
N ASP A 237 -3.20 19.60 16.12
CA ASP A 237 -1.84 19.04 16.25
C ASP A 237 -1.71 18.26 17.58
N SER A 238 -2.63 17.32 17.79
CA SER A 238 -2.71 16.57 19.05
C SER A 238 -2.68 15.07 18.82
N LEU A 239 -1.91 14.38 19.68
CA LEU A 239 -1.87 12.93 19.75
C LEU A 239 -2.65 12.43 20.95
N LYS A 240 -3.47 11.41 20.72
CA LYS A 240 -4.23 10.73 21.77
C LYS A 240 -3.98 9.25 21.71
N LEU A 241 -3.59 8.68 22.85
CA LEU A 241 -3.55 7.25 23.07
C LEU A 241 -4.88 6.81 23.67
N THR A 242 -5.53 5.83 23.05
CA THR A 242 -6.73 5.18 23.58
C THR A 242 -6.40 3.74 23.98
N LEU A 243 -6.47 3.43 25.27
CA LEU A 243 -6.33 2.07 25.76
C LEU A 243 -7.62 1.27 25.50
N TYR A 244 -7.47 0.00 25.13
CA TYR A 244 -8.59 -0.90 25.01
C TYR A 244 -9.16 -1.27 26.38
N ARG A 245 -10.48 -1.44 26.43
CA ARG A 245 -11.21 -1.74 27.66
C ARG A 245 -10.84 -3.10 28.24
N GLU A 246 -10.50 -4.07 27.40
CA GLU A 246 -9.97 -5.39 27.81
C GLU A 246 -8.73 -5.21 28.69
N TYR A 247 -7.71 -4.51 28.18
CA TYR A 247 -6.50 -4.19 28.92
C TYR A 247 -6.77 -3.37 30.20
N GLN A 248 -7.62 -2.35 30.13
CA GLN A 248 -7.97 -1.55 31.31
C GLN A 248 -8.57 -2.41 32.42
N ASN A 249 -9.43 -3.36 32.06
CA ASN A 249 -10.06 -4.28 33.01
C ASN A 249 -9.06 -5.28 33.60
N GLU A 250 -8.09 -5.74 32.82
CA GLU A 250 -7.02 -6.64 33.29
C GLU A 250 -6.08 -5.96 34.27
N MET A 251 -5.61 -4.75 33.93
CA MET A 251 -4.77 -3.95 34.80
C MET A 251 -5.48 -3.60 36.11
N ALA A 252 -6.78 -3.29 36.06
CA ALA A 252 -7.56 -2.99 37.26
C ALA A 252 -7.77 -4.18 38.19
N LYS A 253 -7.62 -5.43 37.70
CA LYS A 253 -7.70 -6.64 38.55
C LYS A 253 -6.41 -6.80 39.37
N ASP A 254 -5.25 -6.76 38.69
CA ASP A 254 -3.95 -6.82 39.33
C ASP A 254 -2.85 -6.28 38.40
N ALA A 255 -2.60 -4.97 38.50
CA ALA A 255 -1.58 -4.30 37.70
C ALA A 255 -0.17 -4.85 37.93
N ASN A 256 0.11 -5.44 39.10
CA ASN A 256 1.43 -5.99 39.42
C ASN A 256 1.65 -7.39 38.81
N ALA A 257 0.57 -8.09 38.48
CA ALA A 257 0.61 -9.42 37.86
C ALA A 257 0.30 -9.38 36.35
N TYR A 258 0.03 -8.20 35.79
CA TYR A 258 -0.29 -8.06 34.37
C TYR A 258 0.82 -8.63 33.47
N PHE A 259 0.41 -9.36 32.44
CA PHE A 259 1.25 -9.86 31.37
C PHE A 259 0.43 -9.87 30.08
N PRO A 260 0.96 -9.38 28.94
CA PRO A 260 0.22 -9.38 27.69
C PRO A 260 -0.07 -10.81 27.23
N GLN A 261 -1.24 -11.02 26.62
CA GLN A 261 -1.72 -12.33 26.19
C GLN A 261 -2.17 -12.29 24.72
N VAL A 262 -2.31 -13.48 24.13
CA VAL A 262 -3.09 -13.67 22.91
C VAL A 262 -4.39 -14.32 23.35
N HIS A 263 -5.45 -13.53 23.44
CA HIS A 263 -6.71 -13.96 24.05
C HIS A 263 -7.47 -14.94 23.18
N ASP A 264 -7.51 -14.66 21.87
CA ASP A 264 -8.18 -15.50 20.87
C ASP A 264 -7.50 -15.30 19.52
N ALA A 265 -6.83 -16.34 19.03
CA ALA A 265 -6.13 -16.32 17.75
C ALA A 265 -7.08 -16.13 16.54
N SER A 266 -8.37 -16.43 16.70
CA SER A 266 -9.38 -16.33 15.65
C SER A 266 -10.01 -14.93 15.55
N ARG A 267 -9.77 -14.05 16.52
CA ARG A 267 -10.36 -12.70 16.54
C ARG A 267 -9.77 -11.82 15.43
N GLY A 268 -10.54 -10.81 15.02
CA GLY A 268 -10.07 -9.80 14.07
C GLY A 268 -8.87 -9.02 14.60
N ILE A 269 -8.10 -8.39 13.70
CA ILE A 269 -7.03 -7.47 14.08
C ILE A 269 -7.62 -6.30 14.87
N ALA A 270 -6.90 -5.83 15.87
CA ALA A 270 -7.33 -4.69 16.68
C ALA A 270 -7.59 -3.43 15.82
N TYR A 271 -8.63 -2.67 16.16
CA TYR A 271 -9.15 -1.55 15.34
C TYR A 271 -9.06 -0.20 16.08
N TYR A 272 -9.29 0.91 15.36
CA TYR A 272 -8.97 2.29 15.79
C TYR A 272 -10.19 3.15 16.14
N ASP A 273 -11.38 2.53 16.27
CA ASP A 273 -12.63 3.28 16.48
C ASP A 273 -12.88 3.66 17.94
N GLY A 274 -12.35 2.90 18.89
CA GLY A 274 -12.52 3.21 20.31
C GLY A 274 -12.11 2.10 21.27
N PRO A 275 -12.37 2.29 22.58
CA PRO A 275 -11.91 1.36 23.62
C PRO A 275 -12.48 -0.06 23.52
N ALA A 276 -13.58 -0.27 22.81
CA ALA A 276 -14.19 -1.59 22.62
C ALA A 276 -13.55 -2.41 21.50
N SER A 277 -12.66 -1.81 20.71
CA SER A 277 -12.10 -2.38 19.48
C SER A 277 -10.86 -3.24 19.70
N ALA A 278 -10.77 -3.89 20.86
CA ALA A 278 -9.70 -4.83 21.15
C ALA A 278 -9.70 -5.97 20.12
N GLY A 279 -8.52 -6.45 19.76
CA GLY A 279 -8.36 -7.51 18.77
C GLY A 279 -6.93 -8.05 18.81
N ARG A 280 -6.61 -8.95 17.89
CA ARG A 280 -5.27 -9.53 17.84
C ARG A 280 -4.25 -8.59 17.23
N SER A 281 -2.98 -8.83 17.54
CA SER A 281 -1.90 -8.14 16.83
C SER A 281 -1.90 -8.50 15.34
N PRO A 282 -1.67 -7.52 14.45
CA PRO A 282 -1.43 -7.81 13.04
C PRO A 282 -0.15 -8.64 12.82
N TYR A 283 0.77 -8.65 13.79
CA TYR A 283 2.04 -9.37 13.71
C TYR A 283 2.00 -10.75 14.37
N TYR A 284 0.85 -11.16 14.92
CA TYR A 284 0.74 -12.46 15.56
C TYR A 284 1.05 -13.58 14.56
N MET A 285 2.20 -14.23 14.77
CA MET A 285 2.63 -15.37 13.97
C MET A 285 1.97 -16.63 14.51
N VAL A 286 0.95 -17.08 13.78
CA VAL A 286 0.22 -18.30 14.08
C VAL A 286 1.06 -19.49 13.60
N ASN A 287 1.23 -20.48 14.47
CA ASN A 287 1.69 -21.78 14.02
C ASN A 287 0.59 -22.38 13.13
N ILE A 288 0.88 -22.56 11.84
CA ILE A 288 -0.11 -22.99 10.85
C ILE A 288 -0.73 -24.34 11.23
N ASP A 289 0.05 -25.22 11.87
CA ASP A 289 -0.40 -26.54 12.32
C ASP A 289 -1.47 -26.47 13.43
N ASP A 290 -1.56 -25.34 14.14
CA ASP A 290 -2.51 -25.12 15.24
C ASP A 290 -3.79 -24.39 14.77
N ILE A 291 -3.84 -23.95 13.50
CA ILE A 291 -5.05 -23.33 12.92
C ILE A 291 -6.05 -24.42 12.58
N ASP A 292 -7.24 -24.36 13.18
CA ASP A 292 -8.39 -25.11 12.68
C ASP A 292 -8.85 -24.47 11.35
N PRO A 293 -8.67 -25.15 10.19
CA PRO A 293 -9.06 -24.60 8.89
C PRO A 293 -10.56 -24.31 8.80
N GLN A 294 -11.37 -24.92 9.67
CA GLN A 294 -12.80 -24.67 9.77
C GLN A 294 -13.11 -23.21 10.12
N THR A 295 -12.25 -22.54 10.90
CA THR A 295 -12.43 -21.13 11.26
C THR A 295 -12.36 -20.20 10.05
N ILE A 296 -11.47 -20.47 9.10
CA ILE A 296 -11.33 -19.70 7.85
C ILE A 296 -12.46 -20.07 6.89
N LEU A 297 -12.82 -21.36 6.78
CA LEU A 297 -13.96 -21.82 5.99
C LEU A 297 -15.26 -21.13 6.43
N ASP A 298 -15.49 -21.00 7.73
CA ASP A 298 -16.66 -20.32 8.29
C ASP A 298 -16.73 -18.83 7.94
N GLN A 299 -15.59 -18.18 7.70
CA GLN A 299 -15.54 -16.80 7.24
C GLN A 299 -15.83 -16.67 5.74
N LEU A 300 -15.59 -17.71 4.94
CA LEU A 300 -15.79 -17.70 3.49
C LEU A 300 -17.14 -18.28 3.05
N LYS A 301 -17.75 -19.14 3.87
CA LYS A 301 -18.94 -19.90 3.48
C LYS A 301 -20.08 -19.03 2.96
N GLY A 302 -20.65 -19.44 1.83
CA GLY A 302 -21.77 -18.77 1.15
C GLY A 302 -21.44 -17.40 0.56
N LYS A 303 -20.22 -16.87 0.74
CA LYS A 303 -19.84 -15.55 0.22
C LYS A 303 -19.52 -15.60 -1.26
N THR A 304 -19.76 -14.46 -1.91
CA THR A 304 -19.42 -14.25 -3.32
C THR A 304 -18.56 -13.00 -3.43
N TYR A 305 -17.42 -13.12 -4.09
CA TYR A 305 -16.52 -12.01 -4.36
C TYR A 305 -16.42 -11.80 -5.86
N GLY A 306 -16.13 -10.57 -6.27
CA GLY A 306 -15.94 -10.26 -7.68
C GLY A 306 -14.88 -9.20 -7.90
N ALA A 307 -14.31 -9.23 -9.09
CA ALA A 307 -13.44 -8.19 -9.62
C ALA A 307 -13.57 -8.17 -11.15
N ARG A 308 -13.60 -6.98 -11.73
CA ARG A 308 -13.53 -6.81 -13.18
C ARG A 308 -12.12 -6.39 -13.58
N ASP A 309 -11.58 -7.09 -14.57
CA ASP A 309 -10.34 -6.76 -15.25
C ASP A 309 -10.68 -6.54 -16.73
N ARG A 310 -10.82 -5.27 -17.11
CA ARG A 310 -11.27 -4.84 -18.44
C ARG A 310 -12.55 -5.58 -18.85
N LEU A 311 -12.51 -6.32 -19.95
CA LEU A 311 -13.63 -7.08 -20.52
C LEU A 311 -14.01 -8.34 -19.72
N THR A 312 -13.18 -8.76 -18.76
CA THR A 312 -13.38 -10.02 -18.02
C THR A 312 -13.89 -9.75 -16.61
N LEU A 313 -15.04 -10.33 -16.25
CA LEU A 313 -15.49 -10.42 -14.88
C LEU A 313 -14.99 -11.72 -14.26
N TYR A 314 -14.32 -11.62 -13.12
CA TYR A 314 -13.97 -12.75 -12.29
C TYR A 314 -14.90 -12.81 -11.08
N THR A 315 -15.51 -13.96 -10.84
CA THR A 315 -16.42 -14.18 -9.71
C THR A 315 -15.97 -15.41 -8.92
N TYR A 316 -15.81 -15.25 -7.62
CA TYR A 316 -15.39 -16.28 -6.68
C TYR A 316 -16.57 -16.58 -5.76
N LYS A 317 -17.19 -17.73 -5.96
CA LYS A 317 -18.35 -18.15 -5.18
C LYS A 317 -18.01 -19.35 -4.31
N PHE A 318 -18.08 -19.16 -3.00
CA PHE A 318 -17.86 -20.21 -2.02
C PHE A 318 -19.18 -20.95 -1.74
N SER A 319 -19.10 -22.27 -1.55
CA SER A 319 -20.22 -23.10 -1.11
C SER A 319 -20.68 -22.73 0.30
N GLU A 320 -21.88 -23.18 0.68
CA GLU A 320 -22.47 -22.97 2.02
C GLU A 320 -21.64 -23.56 3.17
N ASP A 321 -20.72 -24.47 2.88
CA ASP A 321 -19.76 -25.03 3.83
C ASP A 321 -18.33 -24.48 3.64
N GLY A 322 -18.13 -23.56 2.68
CA GLY A 322 -16.85 -22.96 2.33
C GLY A 322 -15.88 -23.88 1.58
N LYS A 323 -16.18 -25.18 1.46
CA LYS A 323 -15.22 -26.19 0.97
C LYS A 323 -15.02 -26.19 -0.54
N THR A 324 -15.97 -25.65 -1.29
CA THR A 324 -15.88 -25.57 -2.75
C THR A 324 -15.86 -24.12 -3.16
N LEU A 325 -14.87 -23.76 -3.97
CA LEU A 325 -14.77 -22.47 -4.62
C LEU A 325 -15.08 -22.65 -6.10
N THR A 326 -16.13 -21.98 -6.57
CA THR A 326 -16.41 -21.84 -8.00
C THR A 326 -15.82 -20.52 -8.47
N VAL A 327 -14.84 -20.58 -9.36
CA VAL A 327 -14.31 -19.40 -10.05
C VAL A 327 -14.94 -19.34 -11.43
N THR A 328 -15.55 -18.21 -11.71
CA THR A 328 -16.15 -17.91 -13.00
C THR A 328 -15.36 -16.80 -13.65
N LYS A 329 -14.96 -17.01 -14.90
CA LYS A 329 -14.37 -16.02 -15.81
C LYS A 329 -15.39 -15.72 -16.90
N ASP A 330 -16.09 -14.60 -16.80
CA ASP A 330 -17.12 -14.19 -17.75
C ASP A 330 -16.58 -13.09 -18.67
N HIS A 331 -16.27 -13.45 -19.91
CA HIS A 331 -15.81 -12.49 -20.90
C HIS A 331 -17.00 -11.80 -21.54
N PHE A 332 -16.95 -10.47 -21.61
CA PHE A 332 -18.08 -9.67 -22.07
C PHE A 332 -18.61 -10.07 -23.46
N TYR A 333 -17.74 -10.55 -24.37
CA TYR A 333 -18.15 -10.97 -25.72
C TYR A 333 -18.33 -12.48 -25.85
N ASP A 334 -17.41 -13.25 -25.28
CA ASP A 334 -17.26 -14.69 -25.59
C ASP A 334 -17.97 -15.60 -24.56
N GLY A 335 -18.59 -14.99 -23.55
CA GLY A 335 -19.36 -15.68 -22.54
C GLY A 335 -18.49 -16.26 -21.43
N GLN A 336 -19.09 -17.21 -20.71
CA GLN A 336 -18.63 -17.62 -19.40
C GLN A 336 -17.84 -18.93 -19.42
N THR A 337 -16.66 -18.91 -18.83
CA THR A 337 -15.91 -20.12 -18.44
C THR A 337 -16.00 -20.31 -16.94
N THR A 338 -16.26 -21.53 -16.49
CA THR A 338 -16.38 -21.84 -15.06
C THR A 338 -15.42 -22.96 -14.68
N THR A 339 -14.67 -22.74 -13.60
CA THR A 339 -13.76 -23.72 -13.02
C THR A 339 -14.11 -23.91 -11.56
N GLN A 340 -14.13 -25.15 -11.09
CA GLN A 340 -14.39 -25.47 -9.70
C GLN A 340 -13.11 -25.98 -9.04
N TYR A 341 -12.87 -25.48 -7.84
CA TYR A 341 -11.76 -25.87 -6.99
C TYR A 341 -12.32 -26.41 -5.67
N THR A 342 -11.71 -27.46 -5.16
CA THR A 342 -12.04 -28.03 -3.85
C THR A 342 -10.97 -27.63 -2.86
N CYS A 343 -11.39 -27.16 -1.69
CA CYS A 343 -10.53 -26.86 -0.57
C CYS A 343 -9.87 -28.14 -0.10
N ASP A 344 -8.54 -28.13 -0.04
CA ASP A 344 -7.82 -29.16 0.68
C ASP A 344 -7.84 -28.77 2.16
N ALA A 345 -9.00 -29.00 2.81
CA ALA A 345 -9.35 -28.50 4.14
C ALA A 345 -8.39 -28.95 5.26
N SER A 346 -7.34 -29.72 4.93
CA SER A 346 -6.23 -30.09 5.80
C SER A 346 -5.05 -29.10 5.77
N LYS A 347 -5.07 -28.07 4.92
CA LYS A 347 -3.97 -27.11 4.76
C LYS A 347 -4.47 -25.66 4.82
N ALA A 348 -4.59 -25.14 6.05
CA ALA A 348 -4.32 -23.72 6.23
C ALA A 348 -2.90 -23.45 5.73
N VAL A 349 -2.71 -22.38 4.97
CA VAL A 349 -1.39 -21.96 4.49
C VAL A 349 -0.99 -20.60 5.05
N GLY A 350 -1.79 -20.09 5.99
CA GLY A 350 -1.57 -18.87 6.75
C GLY A 350 -2.77 -18.58 7.64
N ALA A 351 -2.65 -17.59 8.53
CA ALA A 351 -3.68 -17.22 9.51
C ALA A 351 -5.07 -16.90 8.92
N THR A 352 -5.10 -16.47 7.66
CA THR A 352 -6.32 -16.11 6.93
C THR A 352 -6.36 -16.72 5.53
N SER A 353 -5.53 -17.74 5.27
CA SER A 353 -5.32 -18.27 3.92
C SER A 353 -5.63 -19.75 3.83
N LEU A 354 -6.38 -20.12 2.80
CA LEU A 354 -6.73 -21.50 2.46
C LEU A 354 -6.33 -21.84 1.04
N LYS A 355 -6.00 -23.12 0.84
CA LYS A 355 -5.65 -23.66 -0.48
C LYS A 355 -6.85 -24.38 -1.10
N TYR A 356 -7.21 -23.97 -2.31
CA TYR A 356 -8.26 -24.55 -3.15
C TYR A 356 -7.64 -25.14 -4.42
N GLY A 357 -7.28 -26.43 -4.41
CA GLY A 357 -6.47 -27.02 -5.47
C GLY A 357 -5.11 -26.33 -5.59
N ASP A 358 -4.78 -25.76 -6.75
CA ASP A 358 -3.55 -24.98 -6.94
C ASP A 358 -3.69 -23.50 -6.55
N LEU A 359 -4.90 -23.07 -6.21
CA LEU A 359 -5.22 -21.69 -5.85
C LEU A 359 -4.95 -21.43 -4.37
N THR A 360 -4.29 -20.33 -4.04
CA THR A 360 -4.21 -19.83 -2.66
C THR A 360 -5.11 -18.61 -2.54
N VAL A 361 -6.12 -18.71 -1.67
CA VAL A 361 -6.99 -17.58 -1.36
C VAL A 361 -6.59 -17.02 0.00
N THR A 362 -6.30 -15.72 0.04
CA THR A 362 -5.97 -14.99 1.26
C THR A 362 -7.08 -14.02 1.61
N GLY A 363 -7.62 -14.13 2.83
CA GLY A 363 -8.54 -13.13 3.38
C GLY A 363 -7.81 -11.91 3.91
N LEU A 364 -8.33 -10.72 3.57
CA LEU A 364 -7.86 -9.43 4.07
C LEU A 364 -8.89 -8.81 5.01
N GLY A 365 -8.44 -8.03 6.00
CA GLY A 365 -9.32 -7.31 6.92
C GLY A 365 -10.29 -8.23 7.67
N THR A 366 -11.59 -8.03 7.44
CA THR A 366 -12.70 -8.84 8.00
C THR A 366 -13.31 -9.80 6.96
N TYR A 367 -12.53 -10.19 5.94
CA TYR A 367 -12.99 -10.93 4.76
C TYR A 367 -14.04 -10.15 3.93
N ASP A 368 -13.93 -8.83 3.95
CA ASP A 368 -14.57 -7.93 2.99
C ASP A 368 -13.86 -7.97 1.62
N LYS A 369 -12.59 -8.37 1.61
CA LYS A 369 -11.80 -8.65 0.42
C LYS A 369 -11.05 -9.98 0.52
N ILE A 370 -10.80 -10.57 -0.64
CA ILE A 370 -9.87 -11.70 -0.78
C ILE A 370 -8.84 -11.42 -1.87
N LYS A 371 -7.72 -12.14 -1.82
CA LYS A 371 -6.69 -12.16 -2.86
C LYS A 371 -6.52 -13.54 -3.45
N ASP A 372 -6.20 -13.55 -4.74
CA ASP A 372 -5.61 -14.66 -5.46
C ASP A 372 -4.40 -14.12 -6.24
N GLY A 373 -3.20 -14.44 -5.75
CA GLY A 373 -1.96 -13.81 -6.19
C GLY A 373 -1.98 -12.28 -5.96
N THR A 374 -1.84 -11.51 -7.05
CA THR A 374 -1.81 -10.04 -6.99
C THR A 374 -3.19 -9.38 -7.12
N ARG A 375 -4.24 -10.13 -7.50
CA ARG A 375 -5.58 -9.55 -7.71
C ARG A 375 -6.39 -9.53 -6.42
N GLU A 376 -7.06 -8.40 -6.18
CA GLU A 376 -8.03 -8.23 -5.08
C GLU A 376 -9.46 -8.41 -5.60
N TYR A 377 -10.29 -9.08 -4.79
CA TYR A 377 -11.70 -9.33 -5.06
C TYR A 377 -12.55 -8.80 -3.91
N ILE A 378 -13.66 -8.16 -4.25
CA ILE A 378 -14.52 -7.45 -3.31
C ILE A 378 -15.76 -8.29 -3.00
N LEU A 379 -16.11 -8.41 -1.73
CA LEU A 379 -17.32 -9.10 -1.28
C LEU A 379 -18.57 -8.43 -1.86
N ASN A 380 -19.46 -9.23 -2.43
CA ASN A 380 -20.72 -8.79 -3.05
C ASN A 380 -20.53 -7.69 -4.12
N TYR A 381 -19.42 -7.78 -4.86
CA TYR A 381 -19.09 -6.86 -5.94
C TYR A 381 -20.28 -6.62 -6.89
N GLN A 382 -20.59 -5.35 -7.11
CA GLN A 382 -21.62 -4.93 -8.06
C GLN A 382 -20.94 -4.61 -9.39
N ASP A 383 -21.20 -5.44 -10.40
CA ASP A 383 -20.64 -5.26 -11.73
C ASP A 383 -21.48 -4.29 -12.57
N ASN A 384 -20.90 -3.16 -12.95
CA ASN A 384 -21.52 -2.18 -13.85
C ASN A 384 -21.19 -2.44 -15.34
N GLY A 385 -20.51 -3.55 -15.64
CA GLY A 385 -19.99 -3.87 -16.96
C GLY A 385 -18.59 -3.30 -17.21
N PRO A 386 -17.95 -3.67 -18.34
CA PRO A 386 -16.67 -3.09 -18.75
C PRO A 386 -16.81 -1.61 -19.12
N ALA A 387 -15.74 -0.86 -18.87
CA ALA A 387 -15.63 0.52 -19.30
C ALA A 387 -15.75 0.63 -20.84
N PHE A 388 -16.27 1.75 -21.31
CA PHE A 388 -16.46 2.07 -22.72
C PHE A 388 -15.13 1.94 -23.47
N ILE A 389 -14.04 2.47 -22.91
CA ILE A 389 -12.70 2.43 -23.52
C ILE A 389 -12.23 1.00 -23.77
N ASP A 390 -12.45 0.08 -22.83
CA ASP A 390 -12.10 -1.34 -22.99
C ASP A 390 -12.94 -2.01 -24.08
N ARG A 391 -14.19 -1.57 -24.24
CA ARG A 391 -15.12 -2.09 -25.26
C ARG A 391 -14.79 -1.59 -26.65
N VAL A 392 -14.25 -0.38 -26.81
CA VAL A 392 -13.90 0.18 -28.13
C VAL A 392 -12.43 -0.02 -28.51
N ALA A 393 -11.57 -0.38 -27.56
CA ALA A 393 -10.15 -0.63 -27.72
C ALA A 393 -9.81 -1.38 -29.03
N GLY A 394 -9.11 -0.68 -29.92
CA GLY A 394 -8.63 -1.21 -31.20
C GLY A 394 -9.69 -1.49 -32.26
N LYS A 395 -10.95 -1.10 -32.05
CA LYS A 395 -12.03 -1.30 -33.01
C LYS A 395 -12.08 -0.20 -34.07
N THR A 396 -12.54 -0.58 -35.26
CA THR A 396 -12.83 0.36 -36.35
C THR A 396 -14.32 0.32 -36.68
N TYR A 397 -14.98 1.48 -36.74
CA TYR A 397 -16.37 1.64 -37.15
C TYR A 397 -16.45 2.42 -38.47
N LYS A 398 -17.28 1.98 -39.42
CA LYS A 398 -17.45 2.60 -40.74
C LYS A 398 -18.91 2.94 -41.00
N ALA A 399 -19.16 4.14 -41.50
CA ALA A 399 -20.48 4.50 -42.02
C ALA A 399 -20.88 3.56 -43.17
N SER A 400 -22.17 3.28 -43.34
CA SER A 400 -22.68 2.37 -44.38
C SER A 400 -22.35 2.83 -45.80
N ASP A 401 -22.24 4.13 -46.02
CA ASP A 401 -21.86 4.74 -47.29
C ASP A 401 -20.33 4.92 -47.45
N GLY A 402 -19.55 4.53 -46.44
CA GLY A 402 -18.09 4.67 -46.41
C GLY A 402 -17.60 6.12 -46.31
N SER A 403 -18.48 7.09 -46.06
CA SER A 403 -18.12 8.50 -45.98
C SER A 403 -17.23 8.83 -44.76
N TYR A 404 -17.47 8.14 -43.65
CA TYR A 404 -16.73 8.27 -42.39
C TYR A 404 -16.20 6.91 -41.90
N GLU A 405 -15.01 6.92 -41.32
CA GLU A 405 -14.38 5.80 -40.62
C GLU A 405 -13.80 6.29 -39.29
N TYR A 406 -14.12 5.60 -38.20
CA TYR A 406 -13.71 5.91 -36.85
C TYR A 406 -12.83 4.77 -36.32
N LYS A 407 -11.56 5.05 -36.01
CA LYS A 407 -10.59 4.06 -35.51
C LYS A 407 -10.21 4.38 -34.09
N PHE A 408 -10.41 3.44 -33.16
CA PHE A 408 -9.95 3.58 -31.78
C PHE A 408 -8.51 3.08 -31.63
N SER A 409 -7.73 3.73 -30.78
CA SER A 409 -6.40 3.26 -30.37
C SER A 409 -6.49 1.94 -29.59
N PRO A 410 -5.38 1.19 -29.45
CA PRO A 410 -5.39 -0.12 -28.77
C PRO A 410 -5.84 -0.08 -27.31
N ASP A 411 -5.71 1.06 -26.63
CA ASP A 411 -6.18 1.29 -25.26
C ASP A 411 -7.58 1.94 -25.21
N GLY A 412 -8.18 2.23 -26.37
CA GLY A 412 -9.48 2.88 -26.51
C GLY A 412 -9.46 4.39 -26.26
N ASN A 413 -8.41 4.96 -25.67
CA ASN A 413 -8.41 6.36 -25.26
C ASN A 413 -8.46 7.35 -26.41
N THR A 414 -7.93 7.02 -27.59
CA THR A 414 -7.88 7.92 -28.76
C THR A 414 -8.77 7.42 -29.87
N LEU A 415 -9.42 8.34 -30.56
CA LEU A 415 -10.31 8.08 -31.67
C LEU A 415 -9.91 8.92 -32.88
N TYR A 416 -9.66 8.26 -34.00
CA TYR A 416 -9.27 8.89 -35.26
C TYR A 416 -10.44 8.85 -36.24
N GLU A 417 -10.93 10.01 -36.68
CA GLU A 417 -11.94 10.12 -37.72
C GLU A 417 -11.28 10.29 -39.09
N TYR A 418 -11.72 9.51 -40.07
CA TYR A 418 -11.30 9.60 -41.45
C TYR A 418 -12.50 9.93 -42.34
N LYS A 419 -12.34 10.94 -43.19
CA LYS A 419 -13.32 11.30 -44.23
C LYS A 419 -12.75 10.95 -45.60
N SER A 420 -13.45 10.08 -46.32
CA SER A 420 -12.98 9.58 -47.63
C SER A 420 -11.55 9.02 -47.59
N GLY A 421 -11.19 8.32 -46.51
CA GLY A 421 -9.89 7.66 -46.33
C GLY A 421 -8.72 8.57 -45.91
N LYS A 422 -8.96 9.86 -45.65
CA LYS A 422 -7.96 10.79 -45.09
C LYS A 422 -8.31 11.10 -43.65
N LEU A 423 -7.30 11.15 -42.78
CA LEU A 423 -7.47 11.58 -41.40
C LEU A 423 -8.04 13.01 -41.41
N ASP A 424 -9.20 13.18 -40.81
CA ASP A 424 -9.91 14.45 -40.71
C ASP A 424 -9.71 15.07 -39.33
N ALA A 425 -9.95 14.27 -38.28
CA ALA A 425 -9.85 14.72 -36.90
C ALA A 425 -9.34 13.62 -35.97
N THR A 426 -8.79 14.03 -34.83
CA THR A 426 -8.39 13.16 -33.73
C THR A 426 -9.09 13.64 -32.47
N TYR A 427 -9.69 12.69 -31.76
CA TYR A 427 -10.42 12.93 -30.54
C TYR A 427 -9.83 12.08 -29.43
N THR A 428 -10.05 12.51 -28.20
CA THR A 428 -9.61 11.72 -27.07
C THR A 428 -10.65 11.61 -26.00
N PHE A 429 -10.64 10.46 -25.36
CA PHE A 429 -11.54 10.11 -24.28
C PHE A 429 -11.51 11.23 -23.25
N SER A 430 -12.69 11.63 -22.80
CA SER A 430 -12.87 12.70 -21.81
C SER A 430 -13.56 12.17 -20.57
N ALA A 431 -14.66 11.44 -20.75
CA ALA A 431 -15.47 10.95 -19.65
C ALA A 431 -16.32 9.77 -20.11
N GLU A 432 -16.74 8.96 -19.13
CA GLU A 432 -17.69 7.88 -19.32
C GLU A 432 -18.98 8.17 -18.53
N TYR A 433 -20.13 7.81 -19.11
CA TYR A 433 -21.41 7.91 -18.40
C TYR A 433 -21.65 6.65 -17.57
N LYS A 434 -22.50 6.78 -16.54
CA LYS A 434 -22.80 5.72 -15.57
C LYS A 434 -23.18 4.36 -16.17
N ASP A 435 -23.80 4.34 -17.35
CA ASP A 435 -24.32 3.13 -17.98
C ASP A 435 -23.28 2.37 -18.85
N SER A 436 -22.01 2.83 -18.87
CA SER A 436 -20.84 2.32 -19.60
C SER A 436 -20.99 2.09 -21.12
N ASP A 437 -22.19 2.31 -21.66
CA ASP A 437 -22.51 2.26 -23.09
C ASP A 437 -22.29 3.61 -23.78
N LYS A 438 -22.00 4.67 -23.04
CA LYS A 438 -21.74 6.01 -23.56
C LYS A 438 -20.45 6.57 -22.99
N ALA A 439 -19.79 7.34 -23.84
CA ALA A 439 -18.63 8.11 -23.46
C ALA A 439 -18.62 9.44 -24.20
N GLU A 440 -17.79 10.35 -23.73
CA GLU A 440 -17.47 11.60 -24.40
C GLU A 440 -16.03 11.55 -24.88
N TYR A 441 -15.84 11.91 -26.15
CA TYR A 441 -14.53 12.14 -26.74
C TYR A 441 -14.48 13.60 -27.16
N LYS A 442 -13.33 14.24 -27.04
CA LYS A 442 -13.20 15.66 -27.35
C LYS A 442 -12.13 15.95 -28.39
N GLU A 443 -12.37 16.99 -29.15
CA GLU A 443 -11.47 17.55 -30.15
C GLU A 443 -10.91 18.87 -29.62
N GLY A 444 -9.66 18.84 -29.15
CA GLY A 444 -9.08 19.98 -28.43
C GLY A 444 -9.89 20.35 -27.17
N SER A 445 -9.88 21.64 -26.83
CA SER A 445 -10.30 22.12 -25.50
C SER A 445 -11.79 22.38 -25.29
N LEU A 446 -12.56 22.59 -26.35
CA LEU A 446 -13.93 23.10 -26.25
C LEU A 446 -14.91 22.37 -27.18
N ALA A 447 -14.62 21.16 -27.66
CA ALA A 447 -15.52 20.41 -28.52
C ALA A 447 -15.68 18.96 -28.06
N TYR A 448 -16.71 18.71 -27.26
CA TYR A 448 -17.08 17.40 -26.73
C TYR A 448 -18.11 16.72 -27.61
N TRP A 449 -17.84 15.49 -28.01
CA TRP A 449 -18.67 14.65 -28.84
C TRP A 449 -19.14 13.44 -28.04
N GLY A 450 -20.46 13.21 -28.09
CA GLY A 450 -21.08 12.09 -27.40
C GLY A 450 -21.02 10.86 -28.27
N LEU A 451 -20.59 9.75 -27.69
CA LEU A 451 -20.54 8.45 -28.33
C LEU A 451 -21.43 7.47 -27.57
N LYS A 452 -22.07 6.56 -28.30
CA LYS A 452 -22.85 5.46 -27.72
C LYS A 452 -22.64 4.16 -28.47
N LEU A 453 -22.38 3.08 -27.75
CA LEU A 453 -22.38 1.73 -28.28
C LEU A 453 -23.79 1.15 -28.29
N ALA A 454 -24.09 0.39 -29.34
CA ALA A 454 -25.35 -0.31 -29.49
C ALA A 454 -25.17 -1.64 -30.22
N ASN A 455 -26.22 -2.47 -30.13
CA ASN A 455 -26.29 -3.82 -30.67
C ASN A 455 -27.40 -3.88 -31.73
N THR A 456 -27.23 -3.21 -32.86
CA THR A 456 -28.30 -3.06 -33.87
C THR A 456 -28.30 -4.16 -34.93
N LYS A 457 -27.16 -4.82 -35.15
CA LYS A 457 -26.96 -5.89 -36.14
C LYS A 457 -26.78 -7.27 -35.50
N GLY A 458 -27.21 -7.41 -34.24
CA GLY A 458 -27.23 -8.69 -33.51
C GLY A 458 -25.92 -9.09 -32.85
N ASN A 459 -24.87 -8.27 -32.94
CA ASN A 459 -23.61 -8.46 -32.22
C ASN A 459 -23.46 -7.38 -31.14
N LYS A 460 -22.74 -7.70 -30.06
CA LYS A 460 -22.44 -6.70 -29.03
C LYS A 460 -21.52 -5.62 -29.61
N ASP A 461 -21.85 -4.36 -29.35
CA ASP A 461 -21.08 -3.16 -29.72
C ASP A 461 -20.82 -3.05 -31.22
N ASP A 462 -21.76 -3.54 -32.03
CA ASP A 462 -21.65 -3.56 -33.49
C ASP A 462 -21.96 -2.22 -34.15
N THR A 463 -22.48 -1.28 -33.37
CA THR A 463 -22.87 0.04 -33.85
C THR A 463 -22.34 1.09 -32.89
N LEU A 464 -21.67 2.07 -33.47
CA LEU A 464 -21.26 3.29 -32.80
C LEU A 464 -22.17 4.42 -33.27
N TYR A 465 -22.89 5.01 -32.33
CA TYR A 465 -23.61 6.25 -32.53
C TYR A 465 -22.73 7.42 -32.13
N TRP A 466 -22.81 8.46 -32.94
CA TRP A 466 -22.11 9.71 -32.74
C TRP A 466 -23.11 10.87 -32.67
N SER A 467 -22.85 11.84 -31.79
CA SER A 467 -23.71 13.01 -31.57
C SER A 467 -23.74 13.92 -32.79
N LEU A 468 -24.91 14.49 -33.15
CA LEU A 468 -25.06 15.39 -34.31
C LEU A 468 -24.06 16.56 -34.36
N GLY A 469 -23.65 17.05 -33.20
CA GLY A 469 -22.70 18.14 -33.05
C GLY A 469 -21.99 18.11 -31.71
N SER A 470 -20.85 18.79 -31.64
CA SER A 470 -20.08 18.99 -30.42
C SER A 470 -20.78 19.90 -29.42
N SER A 471 -20.47 19.73 -28.15
CA SER A 471 -20.78 20.67 -27.08
C SER A 471 -19.52 21.42 -26.64
N PRO A 472 -19.62 22.69 -26.22
CA PRO A 472 -18.53 23.38 -25.54
C PRO A 472 -18.36 22.97 -24.07
N PHE A 473 -19.26 22.16 -23.52
CA PHE A 473 -19.21 21.71 -22.13
C PHE A 473 -19.29 20.18 -22.04
N ALA A 474 -18.45 19.59 -21.19
CA ALA A 474 -18.52 18.18 -20.84
C ALA A 474 -19.90 17.82 -20.24
N GLY A 475 -20.37 16.61 -20.52
CA GLY A 475 -21.68 16.08 -20.14
C GLY A 475 -22.85 16.59 -20.99
N ALA A 476 -22.66 17.57 -21.86
CA ALA A 476 -23.74 18.31 -22.53
C ALA A 476 -23.80 18.07 -24.05
N THR A 477 -23.50 16.86 -24.52
CA THR A 477 -23.51 16.52 -25.95
C THR A 477 -24.92 16.50 -26.54
N SER A 478 -25.03 16.85 -27.83
CA SER A 478 -26.28 16.76 -28.60
C SER A 478 -26.79 15.30 -28.73
N ALA A 479 -27.96 15.08 -29.37
CA ALA A 479 -28.58 13.75 -29.46
C ALA A 479 -27.59 12.66 -29.96
N ILE A 480 -27.22 11.73 -29.07
CA ILE A 480 -26.19 10.68 -29.26
C ILE A 480 -26.74 9.48 -30.06
N SER A 481 -27.45 9.75 -31.16
CA SER A 481 -28.05 8.70 -31.99
C SER A 481 -28.16 9.12 -33.47
N TYR A 482 -27.29 10.04 -33.93
CA TYR A 482 -27.47 10.67 -35.23
C TYR A 482 -26.64 10.03 -36.33
N HIS A 483 -25.30 10.00 -36.19
CA HIS A 483 -24.44 9.35 -37.18
C HIS A 483 -24.13 7.92 -36.73
N GLU A 484 -24.47 6.95 -37.58
CA GLU A 484 -24.22 5.53 -37.34
C GLU A 484 -22.93 5.08 -38.05
N GLY A 485 -21.96 4.62 -37.27
CA GLY A 485 -20.85 3.81 -37.73
C GLY A 485 -21.09 2.35 -37.37
N TYR A 486 -20.87 1.43 -38.29
CA TYR A 486 -20.97 0.00 -38.05
C TYR A 486 -19.59 -0.60 -37.88
N LEU A 487 -19.46 -1.51 -36.92
CA LEU A 487 -18.21 -2.21 -36.66
C LEU A 487 -17.71 -2.86 -37.96
N ASN A 488 -16.53 -2.44 -38.39
CA ASN A 488 -15.88 -2.96 -39.57
C ASN A 488 -15.32 -4.34 -39.24
N ILE A 489 -16.08 -5.39 -39.54
CA ILE A 489 -15.69 -6.79 -39.39
C ILE A 489 -15.03 -7.36 -40.67
N ASN A 490 -14.91 -6.54 -41.72
CA ASN A 490 -14.34 -6.96 -43.00
C ASN A 490 -12.80 -6.92 -42.92
N ILE A 491 -12.22 -7.94 -42.29
CA ILE A 491 -10.84 -8.32 -42.53
C ILE A 491 -10.72 -8.61 -44.03
N ALA A 492 -9.77 -8.00 -44.72
CA ALA A 492 -9.50 -8.30 -46.12
C ALA A 492 -9.27 -9.81 -46.28
N SER A 493 -9.91 -10.42 -47.29
CA SER A 493 -9.76 -11.84 -47.59
C SER A 493 -8.28 -12.20 -47.80
N GLY A 494 -7.74 -13.11 -46.99
CA GLY A 494 -6.34 -13.52 -47.01
C GLY A 494 -5.92 -14.14 -45.67
N ASN A 495 -4.78 -14.83 -45.63
CA ASN A 495 -4.24 -15.35 -44.36
C ASN A 495 -3.68 -14.21 -43.48
N PHE A 496 -3.37 -14.49 -42.21
CA PHE A 496 -2.86 -13.48 -41.27
C PHE A 496 -1.63 -12.76 -41.82
N VAL A 497 -0.67 -13.50 -42.39
CA VAL A 497 0.59 -12.97 -42.91
C VAL A 497 0.36 -11.96 -44.03
N GLU A 498 -0.57 -12.25 -44.96
CA GLU A 498 -0.93 -11.33 -46.03
C GLU A 498 -1.54 -10.02 -45.53
N ASN A 499 -2.23 -10.06 -44.39
CA ASN A 499 -2.85 -8.90 -43.77
C ASN A 499 -1.84 -8.00 -43.03
N VAL A 500 -0.76 -8.56 -42.49
CA VAL A 500 0.22 -7.83 -41.66
C VAL A 500 1.53 -7.51 -42.37
N LYS A 501 1.84 -8.15 -43.51
CA LYS A 501 3.13 -7.97 -44.19
C LYS A 501 3.45 -6.50 -44.48
N GLY A 502 4.66 -6.07 -44.13
CA GLY A 502 5.14 -4.70 -44.30
C GLY A 502 4.46 -3.65 -43.40
N LYS A 503 3.57 -4.06 -42.48
CA LYS A 503 2.93 -3.14 -41.53
C LYS A 503 3.77 -2.99 -40.26
N THR A 504 3.66 -1.82 -39.67
CA THR A 504 4.20 -1.51 -38.34
C THR A 504 3.06 -1.15 -37.42
N TYR A 505 2.97 -1.84 -36.28
CA TYR A 505 2.00 -1.54 -35.23
C TYR A 505 2.74 -0.96 -34.04
N LYS A 506 2.15 0.04 -33.38
CA LYS A 506 2.72 0.64 -32.18
C LYS A 506 1.70 0.67 -31.05
N PHE A 507 2.21 0.62 -29.82
CA PHE A 507 1.41 0.66 -28.60
C PHE A 507 2.22 1.23 -27.44
N ARG A 508 1.56 2.08 -26.66
CA ARG A 508 1.98 2.50 -25.33
C ARG A 508 0.75 2.34 -24.43
N ASP A 509 0.93 1.78 -23.24
CA ASP A 509 -0.19 1.55 -22.33
C ASP A 509 -0.53 2.84 -21.58
N TYR A 510 -1.62 3.49 -21.99
CA TYR A 510 -2.19 4.65 -21.29
C TYR A 510 -3.44 4.32 -20.50
N SER A 511 -3.68 3.06 -20.15
CA SER A 511 -4.85 2.66 -19.37
C SER A 511 -4.95 3.34 -18.00
N GLU A 512 -3.86 3.93 -17.53
CA GLU A 512 -3.78 4.69 -16.29
C GLU A 512 -4.00 6.19 -16.50
N TYR A 513 -4.17 6.68 -17.73
CA TYR A 513 -4.46 8.10 -17.94
C TYR A 513 -5.90 8.41 -17.57
N ASP A 514 -6.10 9.08 -16.44
CA ASP A 514 -7.41 9.39 -15.87
C ASP A 514 -7.69 10.90 -15.95
N LEU A 515 -8.82 11.26 -16.56
CA LEU A 515 -9.24 12.66 -16.72
C LEU A 515 -10.19 13.14 -15.62
N SER A 516 -10.34 12.35 -14.56
CA SER A 516 -11.03 12.76 -13.35
C SER A 516 -10.46 14.06 -12.83
N ASN A 517 -11.38 14.94 -12.42
CA ASN A 517 -11.07 16.26 -11.93
C ASN A 517 -11.89 16.50 -10.64
N PRO A 518 -11.29 16.29 -9.45
CA PRO A 518 -9.91 15.83 -9.21
C PRO A 518 -9.68 14.35 -9.54
N LEU A 519 -8.40 13.96 -9.65
CA LEU A 519 -8.00 12.56 -9.66
C LEU A 519 -8.40 11.84 -8.36
N PRO A 520 -8.70 10.53 -8.41
CA PRO A 520 -8.94 9.73 -7.20
C PRO A 520 -7.71 9.74 -6.27
N ASN A 521 -7.93 9.77 -4.96
CA ASN A 521 -6.85 9.81 -3.97
C ASN A 521 -5.92 8.59 -4.05
N GLU A 522 -6.48 7.43 -4.40
CA GLU A 522 -5.78 6.15 -4.59
C GLU A 522 -5.00 6.04 -5.90
N TYR A 523 -5.09 7.02 -6.81
CA TYR A 523 -4.42 6.97 -8.10
C TYR A 523 -2.89 6.83 -7.95
N GLN A 524 -2.23 5.92 -8.67
CA GLN A 524 -0.77 5.70 -8.61
C GLN A 524 -0.18 5.45 -9.99
N ALA A 525 1.04 5.95 -10.23
CA ALA A 525 1.81 5.64 -11.42
C ALA A 525 2.44 4.25 -11.33
N THR A 526 2.15 3.37 -12.29
CA THR A 526 2.78 2.04 -12.34
C THR A 526 3.93 1.95 -13.33
N GLY A 527 4.11 2.98 -14.18
CA GLY A 527 5.14 3.00 -15.22
C GLY A 527 4.78 2.33 -16.52
N LYS A 528 3.55 1.83 -16.67
CA LYS A 528 3.12 1.11 -17.86
C LYS A 528 3.29 1.95 -19.13
N SER A 529 3.17 3.28 -19.03
CA SER A 529 3.33 4.14 -20.20
C SER A 529 4.79 4.43 -20.55
N LEU A 530 5.78 4.03 -19.74
CA LEU A 530 7.19 4.31 -20.07
C LEU A 530 7.70 3.56 -21.29
N THR A 531 7.14 2.39 -21.62
CA THR A 531 7.63 1.57 -22.73
C THR A 531 6.77 1.75 -23.96
N LEU A 532 7.40 2.11 -25.08
CA LEU A 532 6.79 2.03 -26.41
C LEU A 532 7.10 0.67 -27.02
N TYR A 533 6.07 -0.07 -27.36
CA TYR A 533 6.18 -1.30 -28.14
C TYR A 533 5.99 -0.99 -29.62
N THR A 534 6.90 -1.49 -30.45
CA THR A 534 6.80 -1.46 -31.91
C THR A 534 6.88 -2.87 -32.47
N TYR A 535 5.89 -3.27 -33.25
CA TYR A 535 5.77 -4.57 -33.92
C TYR A 535 5.89 -4.35 -35.42
N GLU A 536 7.06 -4.63 -35.98
CA GLU A 536 7.35 -4.42 -37.40
C GLU A 536 7.40 -5.76 -38.12
N PHE A 537 6.45 -5.99 -39.02
CA PHE A 537 6.45 -7.15 -39.91
C PHE A 537 7.24 -6.82 -41.18
N THR A 538 8.14 -7.71 -41.57
CA THR A 538 8.89 -7.56 -42.82
C THR A 538 7.97 -7.50 -44.04
N PRO A 539 8.42 -7.00 -45.21
CA PRO A 539 7.59 -6.91 -46.42
C PRO A 539 6.97 -8.24 -46.89
N ASN A 540 7.55 -9.37 -46.50
CA ASN A 540 7.01 -10.72 -46.77
C ASN A 540 6.23 -11.32 -45.59
N GLY A 541 6.16 -10.61 -44.45
CA GLY A 541 5.50 -11.02 -43.22
C GLY A 541 6.11 -12.23 -42.51
N GLN A 542 7.27 -12.71 -42.95
CA GLN A 542 7.91 -13.92 -42.39
C GLN A 542 8.74 -13.64 -41.14
N THR A 543 9.05 -12.38 -40.86
CA THR A 543 9.79 -11.97 -39.68
C THR A 543 9.03 -10.84 -38.99
N LEU A 544 8.94 -10.94 -37.67
CA LEU A 544 8.37 -9.93 -36.79
C LEU A 544 9.48 -9.40 -35.88
N ASN A 545 9.79 -8.12 -36.00
CA ASN A 545 10.68 -7.43 -35.08
C ASN A 545 9.83 -6.76 -34.00
N ILE A 546 10.03 -7.15 -32.75
CA ILE A 546 9.42 -6.51 -31.59
C ILE A 546 10.47 -5.64 -30.94
N SER A 547 10.25 -4.33 -30.92
CA SER A 547 11.12 -3.35 -30.25
C SER A 547 10.43 -2.81 -29.00
N GLU A 548 11.14 -2.87 -27.88
CA GLU A 548 10.75 -2.33 -26.58
C GLU A 548 11.64 -1.10 -26.32
N GLN A 549 11.09 0.09 -26.55
CA GLN A 549 11.78 1.35 -26.31
C GLN A 549 11.35 1.90 -24.95
N VAL A 550 12.20 1.70 -23.94
CA VAL A 550 11.99 2.29 -22.61
C VAL A 550 12.30 3.78 -22.67
N TRP A 551 11.40 4.60 -22.14
CA TRP A 551 11.61 6.05 -22.07
C TRP A 551 12.92 6.38 -21.35
N ARG A 552 13.81 7.15 -22.03
CA ARG A 552 15.19 7.47 -21.58
C ARG A 552 16.09 6.24 -21.31
N GLY A 553 15.64 5.06 -21.69
CA GLY A 553 16.39 3.81 -21.56
C GLY A 553 16.90 3.31 -22.91
N GLU A 554 17.38 2.06 -22.90
CA GLU A 554 17.79 1.38 -24.11
C GLU A 554 16.58 0.88 -24.90
N THR A 555 16.75 0.76 -26.23
CA THR A 555 15.80 0.05 -27.08
C THR A 555 16.29 -1.37 -27.27
N LYS A 556 15.46 -2.34 -26.88
CA LYS A 556 15.73 -3.76 -27.13
C LYS A 556 14.87 -4.25 -28.27
N THR A 557 15.48 -4.83 -29.30
CA THR A 557 14.75 -5.44 -30.42
C THR A 557 14.98 -6.94 -30.44
N THR A 558 13.89 -7.70 -30.52
CA THR A 558 13.90 -9.16 -30.65
C THR A 558 13.21 -9.55 -31.95
N SER A 559 13.87 -10.38 -32.77
CA SER A 559 13.36 -10.83 -34.07
C SER A 559 12.80 -12.26 -33.98
N TYR A 560 11.53 -12.41 -34.30
CA TYR A 560 10.84 -13.69 -34.34
C TYR A 560 10.58 -14.11 -35.79
N THR A 561 10.65 -15.41 -36.06
CA THR A 561 10.41 -16.00 -37.39
C THR A 561 9.05 -16.68 -37.42
N PHE A 562 8.32 -16.52 -38.51
CA PHE A 562 7.04 -17.18 -38.73
C PHE A 562 7.18 -18.70 -38.56
N LYS A 563 6.30 -19.28 -37.74
CA LYS A 563 6.26 -20.70 -37.44
C LYS A 563 5.07 -21.38 -38.11
N SER A 564 3.88 -20.87 -37.81
CA SER A 564 2.61 -21.41 -38.31
C SER A 564 1.55 -20.31 -38.27
N GLY A 565 0.45 -20.46 -39.00
CA GLY A 565 -0.63 -19.47 -38.96
C GLY A 565 -1.81 -19.84 -39.83
N GLY A 566 -2.96 -19.27 -39.50
CA GLY A 566 -4.21 -19.41 -40.22
C GLY A 566 -4.72 -18.08 -40.77
N ASP A 567 -6.04 -17.98 -40.90
CA ASP A 567 -6.67 -16.81 -41.50
C ASP A 567 -6.53 -15.54 -40.66
N LYS A 568 -6.61 -15.69 -39.32
CA LYS A 568 -6.69 -14.56 -38.38
C LYS A 568 -5.62 -14.54 -37.29
N SER A 569 -4.81 -15.58 -37.18
CA SER A 569 -3.69 -15.60 -36.23
C SER A 569 -2.48 -16.31 -36.80
N ALA A 570 -1.31 -15.97 -36.27
CA ALA A 570 -0.07 -16.65 -36.57
C ALA A 570 0.86 -16.69 -35.36
N GLU A 571 1.64 -17.75 -35.31
CA GLU A 571 2.71 -17.98 -34.36
C GLU A 571 4.05 -17.56 -34.96
N TYR A 572 4.85 -16.87 -34.15
CA TYR A 572 6.22 -16.51 -34.44
C TYR A 572 7.14 -17.05 -33.33
N GLU A 573 8.34 -17.49 -33.69
CA GLU A 573 9.28 -18.14 -32.77
C GLU A 573 10.64 -17.44 -32.72
N HIS A 574 11.20 -17.34 -31.52
CA HIS A 574 12.57 -16.90 -31.26
C HIS A 574 13.14 -17.71 -30.09
N ASP A 575 14.30 -18.36 -30.28
CA ASP A 575 15.00 -19.15 -29.25
C ASP A 575 14.08 -20.12 -28.48
N GLY A 576 13.21 -20.84 -29.19
CA GLY A 576 12.25 -21.80 -28.62
C GLY A 576 11.01 -21.17 -27.95
N THR A 577 10.96 -19.84 -27.83
CA THR A 577 9.79 -19.11 -27.36
C THR A 577 8.85 -18.84 -28.51
N VAL A 578 7.63 -19.37 -28.43
CA VAL A 578 6.55 -19.13 -29.40
C VAL A 578 5.62 -18.06 -28.87
N ILE A 579 5.30 -17.09 -29.72
CA ILE A 579 4.30 -16.05 -29.45
C ILE A 579 3.24 -16.07 -30.54
N GLU A 580 1.97 -15.94 -30.15
CA GLU A 580 0.85 -15.85 -31.07
C GLU A 580 0.35 -14.41 -31.14
N PHE A 581 0.05 -13.94 -32.35
CA PHE A 581 -0.70 -12.72 -32.60
C PHE A 581 -1.90 -12.99 -33.46
N SER A 582 -2.93 -12.18 -33.29
CA SER A 582 -4.16 -12.25 -34.06
C SER A 582 -4.63 -10.89 -34.56
N ILE A 583 -5.49 -10.94 -35.56
CA ILE A 583 -6.34 -9.84 -36.03
C ILE A 583 -7.80 -10.26 -35.80
N LYS A 584 -8.64 -9.34 -35.33
CA LYS A 584 -10.01 -9.67 -34.91
C LYS A 584 -11.08 -9.07 -35.81
N TYR A 585 -11.20 -7.75 -35.74
CA TYR A 585 -12.25 -6.98 -36.44
C TYR A 585 -11.70 -6.35 -37.72
N ASP A 586 -10.48 -5.82 -37.67
CA ASP A 586 -9.73 -5.26 -38.80
C ASP A 586 -8.29 -5.81 -38.84
N ASN A 587 -7.50 -5.34 -39.82
CA ASN A 587 -6.06 -5.66 -39.95
C ASN A 587 -5.14 -4.48 -39.58
N GLU A 588 -5.69 -3.44 -38.96
CA GLU A 588 -4.95 -2.26 -38.49
C GLU A 588 -4.64 -2.34 -36.99
N THR A 589 -5.30 -3.24 -36.26
CA THR A 589 -5.01 -3.56 -34.87
C THR A 589 -4.47 -4.98 -34.72
N LEU A 590 -3.37 -5.10 -33.98
CA LEU A 590 -2.75 -6.36 -33.60
C LEU A 590 -3.21 -6.76 -32.19
N TYR A 591 -3.53 -8.04 -32.00
CA TYR A 591 -3.96 -8.59 -30.71
C TYR A 591 -3.02 -9.68 -30.22
N ARG A 592 -2.88 -9.79 -28.90
CA ARG A 592 -2.30 -10.95 -28.21
C ARG A 592 -3.34 -11.51 -27.25
N GLY A 593 -3.87 -12.69 -27.58
CA GLY A 593 -5.09 -13.18 -26.96
C GLY A 593 -6.24 -12.19 -27.19
N ASP A 594 -6.79 -11.63 -26.11
CA ASP A 594 -7.89 -10.66 -26.16
C ASP A 594 -7.46 -9.20 -26.09
N GLN A 595 -6.19 -8.94 -25.79
CA GLN A 595 -5.68 -7.58 -25.63
C GLN A 595 -5.21 -7.02 -26.98
N ALA A 596 -5.69 -5.82 -27.33
CA ALA A 596 -5.09 -5.05 -28.41
C ALA A 596 -3.70 -4.57 -27.96
N VAL A 597 -2.68 -4.91 -28.74
CA VAL A 597 -1.27 -4.67 -28.43
C VAL A 597 -0.57 -3.78 -29.46
N GLY A 598 -1.28 -3.30 -30.48
CA GLY A 598 -0.69 -2.41 -31.46
C GLY A 598 -1.69 -1.90 -32.47
N SER A 599 -1.50 -0.68 -32.95
CA SER A 599 -2.24 -0.12 -34.08
C SER A 599 -1.30 0.52 -35.10
N THR A 600 -1.64 0.42 -36.38
CA THR A 600 -0.91 1.08 -37.48
C THR A 600 -1.16 2.59 -37.54
N SER A 601 -2.27 3.07 -36.98
CA SER A 601 -2.61 4.50 -36.90
C SER A 601 -2.19 5.13 -35.58
N PHE A 602 -1.43 4.42 -34.74
CA PHE A 602 -1.00 4.92 -33.44
C PHE A 602 -0.11 6.16 -33.56
N LYS A 603 -0.52 7.25 -32.91
CA LYS A 603 0.31 8.43 -32.64
C LYS A 603 0.90 8.30 -31.24
N ASP A 604 2.24 8.35 -31.13
CA ASP A 604 2.90 8.37 -29.83
C ASP A 604 2.80 9.77 -29.23
N GLU A 605 2.15 9.87 -28.07
CA GLU A 605 1.97 11.11 -27.29
C GLU A 605 3.02 11.22 -26.17
N GLY A 606 3.92 10.22 -26.08
CA GLY A 606 4.87 10.08 -24.98
C GLY A 606 4.23 9.55 -23.70
N PRO A 607 5.04 9.18 -22.69
CA PRO A 607 4.52 8.65 -21.44
C PRO A 607 3.67 9.66 -20.66
N ILE A 608 2.82 9.14 -19.79
CA ILE A 608 2.03 9.90 -18.83
C ILE A 608 2.96 10.66 -17.88
N PHE A 609 2.61 11.90 -17.55
CA PHE A 609 3.40 12.81 -16.74
C PHE A 609 3.90 12.15 -15.47
N LEU A 610 3.00 11.51 -14.71
CA LEU A 610 3.35 10.92 -13.42
C LEU A 610 4.32 9.73 -13.57
N ASP A 611 4.22 8.95 -14.64
CA ASP A 611 5.20 7.89 -14.94
C ASP A 611 6.61 8.47 -15.18
N ARG A 612 6.70 9.67 -15.77
CA ARG A 612 7.98 10.36 -16.06
C ARG A 612 8.65 10.91 -14.80
N VAL A 613 7.86 11.29 -13.78
CA VAL A 613 8.35 11.87 -12.52
C VAL A 613 8.24 10.93 -11.32
N ARG A 614 7.84 9.69 -11.55
CA ARG A 614 7.69 8.65 -10.53
C ARG A 614 8.94 8.44 -9.69
N ASP A 615 10.13 8.53 -10.28
CA ASP A 615 11.38 8.33 -9.54
C ASP A 615 11.80 9.60 -8.75
N ASN A 616 10.84 10.51 -8.53
CA ASN A 616 10.99 11.73 -7.74
C ASN A 616 12.18 12.61 -8.20
N PRO A 617 12.25 12.96 -9.51
CA PRO A 617 13.33 13.77 -10.03
C PRO A 617 13.27 15.20 -9.49
N THR A 618 14.40 15.90 -9.61
CA THR A 618 14.50 17.33 -9.33
C THR A 618 14.81 18.09 -10.60
N PHE A 619 14.12 19.22 -10.80
CA PHE A 619 14.34 20.11 -11.95
C PHE A 619 14.61 21.53 -11.49
N GLU A 620 15.32 22.29 -12.33
CA GLU A 620 15.53 23.72 -12.15
C GLU A 620 14.93 24.49 -13.33
N TYR A 621 14.13 25.53 -13.05
CA TYR A 621 13.53 26.39 -14.06
C TYR A 621 13.28 27.80 -13.53
N ASP A 622 13.66 28.83 -14.27
CA ASP A 622 13.42 30.25 -13.92
C ASP A 622 13.85 30.64 -12.48
N GLY A 623 15.03 30.14 -12.05
CA GLY A 623 15.57 30.37 -10.71
C GLY A 623 14.89 29.58 -9.59
N ASN A 624 14.01 28.64 -9.95
CA ASN A 624 13.26 27.81 -9.04
C ASN A 624 13.68 26.34 -9.11
N THR A 625 13.65 25.66 -7.97
CA THR A 625 13.87 24.21 -7.89
C THR A 625 12.54 23.51 -7.61
N TYR A 626 12.23 22.52 -8.44
CA TYR A 626 11.04 21.68 -8.37
C TYR A 626 11.46 20.29 -7.94
N ILE A 627 11.04 19.87 -6.75
CA ILE A 627 11.41 18.57 -6.17
C ILE A 627 10.17 17.70 -6.13
N PHE A 628 10.11 16.70 -7.01
CA PHE A 628 9.02 15.74 -6.99
C PHE A 628 9.18 14.77 -5.81
N LYS A 629 8.05 14.35 -5.24
CA LYS A 629 7.95 13.39 -4.14
C LYS A 629 6.69 12.54 -4.32
N ASP A 630 6.58 11.48 -3.51
CA ASP A 630 5.43 10.58 -3.46
C ASP A 630 5.07 10.02 -4.84
N ASP A 631 6.09 9.53 -5.53
CA ASP A 631 6.03 9.06 -6.92
C ASP A 631 5.51 10.12 -7.89
N GLY A 632 5.97 11.35 -7.67
CA GLY A 632 5.57 12.55 -8.40
C GLY A 632 4.22 13.12 -8.00
N LYS A 633 3.46 12.52 -7.06
CA LYS A 633 2.16 13.07 -6.65
C LYS A 633 2.26 14.39 -5.93
N THR A 634 3.40 14.69 -5.34
CA THR A 634 3.65 15.99 -4.73
C THR A 634 4.87 16.62 -5.37
N ILE A 635 4.85 17.94 -5.41
CA ILE A 635 5.97 18.75 -5.90
C ILE A 635 6.22 19.85 -4.87
N GLU A 636 7.46 19.96 -4.44
CA GLU A 636 7.92 21.05 -3.59
C GLU A 636 8.60 22.11 -4.43
N TRP A 637 8.08 23.33 -4.33
CA TRP A 637 8.63 24.49 -5.01
C TRP A 637 8.22 25.78 -4.29
N ASN A 638 9.16 26.72 -4.16
CA ASN A 638 9.00 28.01 -3.45
C ASN A 638 8.58 27.85 -1.97
N GLY A 639 9.08 26.81 -1.30
CA GLY A 639 8.76 26.52 0.10
C GLY A 639 7.31 26.07 0.32
N ASN A 640 6.62 25.67 -0.75
CA ASN A 640 5.26 25.16 -0.70
C ASN A 640 5.21 23.75 -1.28
N THR A 641 4.36 22.91 -0.71
CA THR A 641 4.00 21.61 -1.25
C THR A 641 2.72 21.76 -2.07
N TRP A 642 2.74 21.20 -3.27
CA TRP A 642 1.60 21.15 -4.17
C TRP A 642 1.30 19.69 -4.46
N THR A 643 0.02 19.33 -4.50
CA THR A 643 -0.44 17.95 -4.73
C THR A 643 -1.02 17.85 -6.13
N LEU A 644 -0.74 16.74 -6.82
CA LEU A 644 -1.31 16.43 -8.11
C LEU A 644 -2.83 16.46 -7.97
N TYR A 645 -3.45 17.33 -8.75
CA TYR A 645 -4.89 17.53 -8.75
C TYR A 645 -5.55 16.77 -9.90
N ARG A 646 -4.97 16.89 -11.10
CA ARG A 646 -5.42 16.26 -12.34
C ARG A 646 -4.36 16.32 -13.42
N TYR A 647 -4.51 15.55 -14.49
CA TYR A 647 -3.75 15.75 -15.71
C TYR A 647 -4.28 16.93 -16.54
N ASP A 648 -3.57 17.26 -17.62
CA ASP A 648 -4.13 18.14 -18.64
C ASP A 648 -5.47 17.58 -19.12
N ASN A 649 -6.40 18.49 -19.38
CA ASN A 649 -7.65 18.09 -20.00
C ASN A 649 -7.37 17.48 -21.37
N GLU A 650 -6.42 18.01 -22.13
CA GLU A 650 -6.01 17.40 -23.40
C GLU A 650 -5.07 16.22 -23.16
N SER A 651 -5.58 15.04 -23.43
CA SER A 651 -4.81 13.81 -23.44
C SER A 651 -3.59 13.81 -24.36
N GLU A 652 -3.55 14.63 -25.42
CA GLU A 652 -2.36 14.71 -26.29
C GLU A 652 -1.18 15.37 -25.59
N TYR A 653 -1.46 16.07 -24.48
CA TYR A 653 -0.49 16.64 -23.57
C TYR A 653 -0.30 15.75 -22.34
N LYS A 654 -0.07 14.45 -22.55
CA LYS A 654 0.23 13.50 -21.47
C LYS A 654 1.41 13.91 -20.60
N TYR A 655 2.26 14.80 -21.09
CA TYR A 655 3.40 15.40 -20.43
C TYR A 655 3.08 16.68 -19.64
N ARG A 656 1.80 16.95 -19.37
CA ARG A 656 1.34 18.08 -18.55
C ARG A 656 0.47 17.57 -17.39
N ALA A 657 0.57 18.26 -16.26
CA ALA A 657 -0.22 17.99 -15.07
C ALA A 657 -0.56 19.28 -14.32
N VAL A 658 -1.62 19.25 -13.53
CA VAL A 658 -2.05 20.37 -12.69
C VAL A 658 -1.86 19.99 -11.24
N TYR A 659 -1.13 20.83 -10.51
CA TYR A 659 -0.94 20.70 -9.07
C TYR A 659 -1.73 21.78 -8.35
N VAL A 660 -2.27 21.42 -7.19
CA VAL A 660 -3.04 22.31 -6.32
C VAL A 660 -2.32 22.50 -4.99
N LYS A 661 -2.38 23.72 -4.46
CA LYS A 661 -2.13 24.00 -3.05
C LYS A 661 -3.45 24.42 -2.43
N VAL A 662 -3.98 23.53 -1.59
CA VAL A 662 -5.22 23.79 -0.85
C VAL A 662 -4.95 24.89 0.18
N ASN A 663 -5.77 25.93 0.17
CA ASN A 663 -5.57 27.11 1.01
C ASN A 663 -6.81 27.34 1.88
N ASN A 664 -6.73 26.92 3.15
CA ASN A 664 -7.87 26.79 4.09
C ASN A 664 -8.63 28.08 4.43
N MET A 665 -8.29 29.24 3.86
CA MET A 665 -8.88 30.53 4.24
C MET A 665 -9.44 31.39 3.10
N TRP A 666 -9.10 31.13 1.83
CA TRP A 666 -9.51 32.02 0.72
C TRP A 666 -9.84 31.25 -0.57
N PHE A 667 -8.82 30.84 -1.32
CA PHE A 667 -8.95 30.12 -2.59
C PHE A 667 -7.75 29.20 -2.81
N ASP A 668 -8.00 28.02 -3.36
CA ASP A 668 -6.95 27.08 -3.76
C ASP A 668 -6.16 27.64 -4.95
N ASN A 669 -4.85 27.39 -4.96
CA ASN A 669 -3.99 27.84 -6.05
C ASN A 669 -3.59 26.64 -6.92
N TYR A 670 -3.82 26.77 -8.22
CA TYR A 670 -3.56 25.74 -9.21
C TYR A 670 -2.43 26.18 -10.13
N TYR A 671 -1.50 25.27 -10.41
CA TYR A 671 -0.38 25.48 -11.32
C TYR A 671 -0.35 24.37 -12.34
N GLY A 672 -0.29 24.75 -13.62
CA GLY A 672 0.05 23.82 -14.68
C GLY A 672 1.55 23.60 -14.70
N VAL A 673 1.97 22.35 -14.81
CA VAL A 673 3.35 21.93 -14.94
C VAL A 673 3.49 21.16 -16.24
N GLU A 674 4.49 21.52 -17.04
CA GLU A 674 4.81 20.89 -18.33
C GLU A 674 6.23 20.34 -18.28
N LEU A 675 6.40 19.09 -18.70
CA LEU A 675 7.71 18.53 -19.00
C LEU A 675 7.98 18.62 -20.50
N THR A 676 9.17 19.10 -20.86
CA THR A 676 9.62 19.08 -22.26
C THR A 676 9.76 17.65 -22.79
N SER A 677 9.84 17.48 -24.10
CA SER A 677 9.90 16.16 -24.77
C SER A 677 11.07 15.27 -24.31
N ASN A 678 12.11 15.83 -23.69
CA ASN A 678 13.27 15.10 -23.19
C ASN A 678 13.35 15.03 -21.66
N ASP A 679 12.37 15.60 -20.95
CA ASP A 679 12.38 15.79 -19.49
C ASP A 679 13.50 16.67 -18.94
N ASP A 680 14.37 17.26 -19.77
CA ASP A 680 15.49 18.06 -19.24
C ASP A 680 15.05 19.41 -18.64
N ILE A 681 13.84 19.85 -18.98
CA ILE A 681 13.28 21.14 -18.57
C ILE A 681 11.84 20.93 -18.12
N ILE A 682 11.53 21.45 -16.94
CA ILE A 682 10.19 21.67 -16.43
C ILE A 682 9.78 23.12 -16.70
N LYS A 683 8.50 23.37 -16.97
CA LYS A 683 7.93 24.72 -17.00
C LYS A 683 6.68 24.75 -16.13
N SER A 684 6.34 25.91 -15.57
CA SER A 684 5.08 26.09 -14.84
C SER A 684 4.32 27.35 -15.25
N THR A 685 3.00 27.28 -15.26
CA THR A 685 2.14 28.46 -15.49
C THR A 685 2.14 29.39 -14.26
N PRO A 686 1.64 30.63 -14.40
CA PRO A 686 1.20 31.40 -13.24
C PRO A 686 0.09 30.68 -12.45
N ALA A 687 -0.09 31.08 -11.20
CA ALA A 687 -1.16 30.57 -10.33
C ALA A 687 -2.55 30.92 -10.89
N SER A 688 -3.48 29.97 -10.80
CA SER A 688 -4.91 30.19 -11.03
C SER A 688 -5.70 29.88 -9.77
N THR A 689 -6.78 30.62 -9.51
CA THR A 689 -7.68 30.41 -8.36
C THR A 689 -8.95 29.63 -8.73
N GLU A 690 -9.15 29.30 -10.00
CA GLU A 690 -10.41 28.74 -10.53
C GLU A 690 -10.25 27.30 -11.04
N GLY A 691 -9.18 26.57 -10.66
CA GLY A 691 -8.91 25.20 -11.16
C GLY A 691 -8.56 25.12 -12.67
N THR A 692 -8.67 26.24 -13.38
CA THR A 692 -8.51 26.36 -14.82
C THR A 692 -7.13 26.93 -15.12
N ILE A 693 -6.32 26.19 -15.88
CA ILE A 693 -4.93 26.56 -16.18
C ILE A 693 -4.86 27.20 -17.57
N GLN A 694 -4.16 28.33 -17.66
CA GLN A 694 -3.90 29.00 -18.93
C GLN A 694 -2.55 28.56 -19.49
N TRP A 695 -2.54 27.44 -20.23
CA TRP A 695 -1.34 26.85 -20.81
C TRP A 695 -0.61 27.77 -21.81
N TRP A 696 -1.29 28.78 -22.38
CA TRP A 696 -0.66 29.77 -23.27
C TRP A 696 0.51 30.54 -22.64
N PHE A 697 0.57 30.60 -21.29
CA PHE A 697 1.71 31.24 -20.61
C PHE A 697 3.02 30.48 -20.85
N LEU A 698 2.94 29.23 -21.30
CA LEU A 698 4.08 28.40 -21.67
C LEU A 698 4.40 28.44 -23.18
N GLY A 699 3.76 29.34 -23.93
CA GLY A 699 3.99 29.55 -25.37
C GLY A 699 3.00 28.84 -26.28
N ASP A 700 1.94 28.24 -25.74
CA ASP A 700 0.92 27.51 -26.49
C ASP A 700 -0.17 28.46 -27.03
N GLU A 701 0.04 29.01 -28.23
CA GLU A 701 -0.92 29.93 -28.87
C GLU A 701 -2.26 29.28 -29.24
N GLY A 702 -2.36 27.94 -29.23
CA GLY A 702 -3.59 27.20 -29.51
C GLY A 702 -4.70 27.44 -28.49
N TYR A 703 -4.35 27.78 -27.24
CA TYR A 703 -5.31 28.06 -26.16
C TYR A 703 -5.90 29.48 -26.18
N ARG A 704 -5.46 30.38 -27.09
CA ARG A 704 -5.97 31.76 -27.16
C ARG A 704 -7.39 31.89 -27.72
N LYS A 705 -8.03 30.79 -28.13
CA LYS A 705 -9.36 30.79 -28.76
C LYS A 705 -10.47 30.43 -27.80
#